data_AF-A0AAW0B9R2-F1
#
_entry.id   AF-A0AAW0B9R2-F1
#
_cell.length_a   1.000
_cell.length_b   1.000
_cell.length_c   1.000
_cell.angle_alpha   90.00
_cell.angle_beta   90.00
_cell.angle_gamma   90.00
#
_symmetry.space_group_name_H-M   'P 1'
#
loop_
_entity.id
_entity.type
_entity.pdbx_description
1 polymer ?
#
loop_
_entity_poly.entity_id
_entity_poly.type
_entity_poly.pdbx_seq_one_letter_code
_entity_poly.pdbx_strand_id
1 'polypeptide(L)'
;MENSPAFNTLLTWRSSDGKRTLATVLCKVSTLSLSYIGYWTLDDEAKKMLLEGFQSVKEFKLYVAGFDTYNELWPLITSFRNLESLVLGPIQPVKNESRLESFELIEKRPLSSSLQSISLVGAQKPEVIQWLTPCHTLRSFHCFFYNITRDFTPESATAIGQLLSSAGGSLEEFFCTIQVAEPSRNQGIVLDERFHSHIDLTRNTNLRTIKLQIGDSMFQLPFLENLTQGNTGSEPHLQTLVIQNLSELDLDWERLDTLLQHPVFSRLQEIRVHIAATYAFSDISGLSQSLIRNTNVDSEAARNMKEKMAEFRKKLPKTNNRGILKLQQDNEYVFFVTFGFIMAYRTILTLHLDLDRLELSFGMKQGIQLSAIALLSTLGGTLAQWTEQSWASIDPQKELAWVKCYDGTFECGRLQVPLNYSDPDGQSAAIALIRIKSNVSADSADYLGPILFNPGGPGGSGVDLVRSAGQSLATVVGPQFDIVSFDPRGVARSTPKVSWYETRVERQLWSRLPTKELNHSSDSVASYWASSQIVGQLAAERASDVLPYIQTDHTARDMLSITEAYGQEKIQYWGFSWDKIERMIIDGVVDVNDYYTGVRKNNIVDAEKGLQFFFRDCHSAGPELCAFYESSPEAIEQRLNRLYDSVVRAPVPVRTERSYGLVDYERLRGTLFRGLYSSFDTWAALAVGLADLEAGDGTTLYKLTETEPFECSCDPLEHAFDSIGEADITIGCNDGAVVPESLEEAEKHYQNVLEVSRSWGSVWASVRIGCSGWPKVPKTFFRGPVMGNTSHPLLVIGNTADPVTPLEAAKTVSQVFPGSVVLQQDSAG
;
A
#
# COMPACT_ATOMS: atom_id res chain seq x y z
N MET A 1 -10.00 -14.98 1.61
CA MET A 1 -9.36 -16.17 1.02
C MET A 1 -10.46 -17.00 0.39
N GLU A 2 -10.73 -16.77 -0.88
CA GLU A 2 -11.65 -17.60 -1.68
C GLU A 2 -10.91 -17.91 -2.98
N ASN A 3 -10.76 -19.19 -3.32
CA ASN A 3 -10.07 -19.54 -4.55
C ASN A 3 -11.06 -19.40 -5.71
N SER A 4 -10.67 -18.71 -6.77
CA SER A 4 -11.46 -18.66 -8.01
C SER A 4 -11.76 -20.09 -8.51
N PRO A 5 -12.96 -20.36 -9.07
CA PRO A 5 -13.24 -21.62 -9.78
C PRO A 5 -12.21 -21.96 -10.87
N ALA A 6 -11.53 -20.94 -11.44
CA ALA A 6 -10.42 -21.12 -12.36
C ALA A 6 -9.21 -21.85 -11.73
N PHE A 7 -8.98 -21.71 -10.42
CA PHE A 7 -7.88 -22.38 -9.71
C PHE A 7 -8.14 -23.89 -9.54
N ASN A 8 -9.36 -24.26 -9.16
CA ASN A 8 -9.78 -25.67 -9.16
C ASN A 8 -9.71 -26.25 -10.58
N THR A 9 -10.22 -25.51 -11.58
CA THR A 9 -10.16 -25.90 -13.01
C THR A 9 -8.73 -26.08 -13.52
N LEU A 10 -7.77 -25.28 -13.02
CA LEU A 10 -6.35 -25.39 -13.34
C LEU A 10 -5.71 -26.64 -12.70
N LEU A 11 -5.95 -26.87 -11.41
CA LEU A 11 -5.42 -28.04 -10.70
C LEU A 11 -5.98 -29.36 -11.23
N THR A 12 -7.27 -29.39 -11.59
CA THR A 12 -7.95 -30.55 -12.18
C THR A 12 -7.80 -30.63 -13.71
N TRP A 13 -7.07 -29.70 -14.33
CA TRP A 13 -6.93 -29.63 -15.79
C TRP A 13 -6.41 -30.92 -16.40
N ARG A 14 -7.04 -31.33 -17.51
CA ARG A 14 -6.67 -32.49 -18.32
C ARG A 14 -6.60 -32.11 -19.79
N SER A 15 -5.66 -32.72 -20.52
CA SER A 15 -5.60 -32.62 -21.99
C SER A 15 -6.85 -33.20 -22.64
N SER A 16 -7.15 -32.80 -23.88
CA SER A 16 -8.33 -33.25 -24.63
C SER A 16 -8.37 -34.76 -24.93
N ASP A 17 -7.25 -35.47 -24.80
CA ASP A 17 -7.18 -36.94 -24.86
C ASP A 17 -7.27 -37.62 -23.49
N GLY A 18 -7.41 -36.85 -22.41
CA GLY A 18 -7.48 -37.29 -21.00
C GLY A 18 -6.16 -37.75 -20.38
N LYS A 19 -5.07 -37.84 -21.15
CA LYS A 19 -3.83 -38.54 -20.74
C LYS A 19 -2.83 -37.68 -19.97
N ARG A 20 -2.94 -36.35 -20.03
CA ARG A 20 -2.05 -35.42 -19.33
C ARG A 20 -2.85 -34.61 -18.33
N THR A 21 -2.46 -34.62 -17.06
CA THR A 21 -2.87 -33.63 -16.07
C THR A 21 -1.83 -32.50 -15.96
N LEU A 22 -2.17 -31.41 -15.27
CA LEU A 22 -1.21 -30.36 -14.90
C LEU A 22 0.08 -30.96 -14.31
N ALA A 23 -0.06 -31.89 -13.36
CA ALA A 23 1.06 -32.60 -12.73
C ALA A 23 1.96 -33.37 -13.72
N THR A 24 1.39 -34.02 -14.73
CA THR A 24 2.21 -34.73 -15.75
C THR A 24 2.93 -33.78 -16.72
N VAL A 25 2.36 -32.61 -16.99
CA VAL A 25 3.00 -31.56 -17.81
C VAL A 25 4.10 -30.87 -17.02
N LEU A 26 3.88 -30.66 -15.72
CA LEU A 26 4.77 -29.98 -14.79
C LEU A 26 5.58 -30.94 -13.90
N CYS A 27 5.85 -32.16 -14.37
CA CYS A 27 6.53 -33.22 -13.60
C CYS A 27 7.99 -32.91 -13.19
N LYS A 28 8.52 -31.75 -13.60
CA LYS A 28 9.84 -31.21 -13.22
C LYS A 28 9.78 -30.05 -12.22
N VAL A 29 8.60 -29.67 -11.72
CA VAL A 29 8.46 -28.58 -10.74
C VAL A 29 9.16 -28.96 -9.44
N SER A 30 10.29 -28.29 -9.17
CA SER A 30 11.06 -28.39 -7.94
C SER A 30 10.57 -27.45 -6.84
N THR A 31 9.98 -26.32 -7.21
CA THR A 31 9.48 -25.30 -6.29
C THR A 31 7.99 -25.09 -6.50
N LEU A 32 7.18 -25.31 -5.46
CA LEU A 32 5.75 -25.03 -5.44
C LEU A 32 5.46 -23.93 -4.40
N SER A 33 4.83 -22.84 -4.84
CA SER A 33 4.37 -21.75 -3.96
C SER A 33 2.87 -21.60 -4.05
N LEU A 34 2.19 -21.63 -2.89
CA LEU A 34 0.76 -21.36 -2.74
C LEU A 34 0.60 -20.14 -1.84
N SER A 35 -0.18 -19.15 -2.27
CA SER A 35 -0.35 -17.87 -1.58
C SER A 35 -1.82 -17.46 -1.51
N TYR A 36 -2.27 -16.91 -0.38
CA TYR A 36 -3.65 -16.43 -0.14
C TYR A 36 -4.76 -17.49 -0.36
N ILE A 37 -4.41 -18.76 -0.19
CA ILE A 37 -5.23 -19.92 -0.55
C ILE A 37 -6.20 -20.33 0.59
N GLY A 38 -7.50 -20.37 0.27
CA GLY A 38 -8.50 -21.04 1.10
C GLY A 38 -8.55 -22.52 0.71
N TYR A 39 -7.79 -23.40 1.38
CA TYR A 39 -7.73 -24.83 1.02
C TYR A 39 -9.11 -25.50 1.13
N TRP A 40 -9.98 -24.99 2.00
CA TRP A 40 -11.38 -25.40 2.14
C TRP A 40 -12.24 -25.21 0.87
N THR A 41 -11.90 -24.26 -0.03
CA THR A 41 -12.66 -24.05 -1.29
C THR A 41 -12.17 -24.93 -2.45
N LEU A 42 -11.17 -25.78 -2.23
CA LEU A 42 -10.75 -26.77 -3.21
C LEU A 42 -11.70 -27.96 -3.20
N ASP A 43 -12.10 -28.45 -4.37
CA ASP A 43 -12.78 -29.74 -4.49
C ASP A 43 -11.81 -30.92 -4.25
N ASP A 44 -12.37 -32.11 -4.02
CA ASP A 44 -11.60 -33.31 -3.66
C ASP A 44 -10.57 -33.72 -4.72
N GLU A 45 -10.84 -33.49 -6.01
CA GLU A 45 -9.90 -33.80 -7.09
C GLU A 45 -8.77 -32.77 -7.17
N ALA A 46 -9.04 -31.49 -6.89
CA ALA A 46 -8.02 -30.45 -6.73
C ALA A 46 -7.14 -30.69 -5.49
N LYS A 47 -7.75 -31.01 -4.33
CA LYS A 47 -7.02 -31.42 -3.10
C LYS A 47 -6.14 -32.65 -3.38
N LYS A 48 -6.68 -33.66 -4.07
CA LYS A 48 -5.95 -34.86 -4.48
C LYS A 48 -4.82 -34.58 -5.48
N MET A 49 -4.99 -33.69 -6.44
CA MET A 49 -3.91 -33.31 -7.38
C MET A 49 -2.75 -32.59 -6.68
N LEU A 50 -3.00 -31.82 -5.62
CA LEU A 50 -1.93 -31.28 -4.77
C LEU A 50 -1.17 -32.40 -4.02
N LEU A 51 -1.89 -33.40 -3.49
CA LEU A 51 -1.31 -34.52 -2.72
C LEU A 51 -0.59 -35.57 -3.58
N GLU A 52 -1.11 -35.89 -4.77
CA GLU A 52 -0.60 -36.98 -5.61
C GLU A 52 0.29 -36.46 -6.75
N GLY A 53 0.02 -35.28 -7.30
CA GLY A 53 0.63 -34.81 -8.54
C GLY A 53 2.07 -34.31 -8.42
N PHE A 54 2.42 -33.63 -7.33
CA PHE A 54 3.63 -32.81 -7.25
C PHE A 54 4.84 -33.52 -6.59
N GLN A 55 5.05 -34.81 -6.92
CA GLN A 55 6.08 -35.67 -6.28
C GLN A 55 7.54 -35.18 -6.46
N SER A 56 7.81 -34.31 -7.43
CA SER A 56 9.14 -33.76 -7.73
C SER A 56 9.54 -32.53 -6.90
N VAL A 57 8.65 -32.03 -6.05
CA VAL A 57 8.89 -30.81 -5.25
C VAL A 57 9.97 -31.04 -4.20
N LYS A 58 10.94 -30.13 -4.21
CA LYS A 58 12.05 -29.96 -3.26
C LYS A 58 11.85 -28.73 -2.37
N GLU A 59 11.13 -27.72 -2.84
CA GLU A 59 10.88 -26.48 -2.10
C GLU A 59 9.37 -26.19 -2.08
N PHE A 60 8.75 -26.21 -0.91
CA PHE A 60 7.33 -25.90 -0.74
C PHE A 60 7.16 -24.61 0.07
N LYS A 61 6.36 -23.67 -0.46
CA LYS A 61 6.09 -22.36 0.14
C LYS A 61 4.58 -22.17 0.27
N LEU A 62 4.12 -21.84 1.47
CA LEU A 62 2.70 -21.69 1.79
C LEU A 62 2.48 -20.38 2.54
N TYR A 63 2.05 -19.32 1.86
CA TYR A 63 1.90 -17.97 2.44
C TYR A 63 0.42 -17.59 2.61
N VAL A 64 -0.01 -17.25 3.84
CA VAL A 64 -1.40 -16.85 4.14
C VAL A 64 -2.38 -17.89 3.62
N ALA A 65 -2.42 -19.04 4.30
CA ALA A 65 -3.30 -20.15 3.95
C ALA A 65 -4.31 -20.41 5.07
N GLY A 66 -5.40 -21.09 4.75
CA GLY A 66 -6.28 -21.64 5.78
C GLY A 66 -7.01 -22.88 5.30
N PHE A 67 -7.49 -23.67 6.27
CA PHE A 67 -7.89 -25.06 6.10
C PHE A 67 -9.14 -25.33 6.96
N ASP A 68 -10.05 -26.22 6.52
CA ASP A 68 -11.26 -26.56 7.29
C ASP A 68 -10.90 -27.12 8.68
N THR A 69 -9.78 -27.85 8.74
CA THR A 69 -9.12 -28.25 9.98
C THR A 69 -7.60 -28.21 9.79
N TYR A 70 -6.84 -27.97 10.87
CA TYR A 70 -5.38 -28.10 10.82
C TYR A 70 -4.91 -29.49 10.33
N ASN A 71 -5.75 -30.53 10.52
CA ASN A 71 -5.47 -31.90 10.08
C ASN A 71 -5.33 -32.05 8.55
N GLU A 72 -5.75 -31.07 7.73
CA GLU A 72 -5.52 -31.07 6.27
C GLU A 72 -4.09 -30.66 5.88
N LEU A 73 -3.41 -29.87 6.73
CA LEU A 73 -2.06 -29.35 6.43
C LEU A 73 -0.97 -30.44 6.49
N TRP A 74 -1.08 -31.38 7.43
CA TRP A 74 -0.06 -32.42 7.61
C TRP A 74 0.02 -33.41 6.42
N PRO A 75 -1.10 -33.92 5.87
CA PRO A 75 -1.11 -34.66 4.61
C PRO A 75 -0.49 -33.89 3.44
N LEU A 76 -0.74 -32.57 3.35
CA LEU A 76 -0.18 -31.73 2.29
C LEU A 76 1.35 -31.66 2.38
N ILE A 77 1.91 -31.31 3.54
CA ILE A 77 3.38 -31.24 3.73
C ILE A 77 4.04 -32.61 3.52
N THR A 78 3.46 -33.69 4.08
CA THR A 78 4.02 -35.05 3.99
C THR A 78 3.79 -35.75 2.64
N SER A 79 3.09 -35.10 1.70
CA SER A 79 2.99 -35.59 0.32
C SER A 79 4.30 -35.43 -0.47
N PHE A 80 5.08 -34.38 -0.16
CA PHE A 80 6.31 -34.02 -0.86
C PHE A 80 7.50 -34.87 -0.39
N ARG A 81 7.60 -36.11 -0.88
CA ARG A 81 8.63 -37.09 -0.46
C ARG A 81 10.09 -36.64 -0.67
N ASN A 82 10.33 -35.65 -1.55
CA ASN A 82 11.65 -35.13 -1.91
C ASN A 82 11.91 -33.73 -1.32
N LEU A 83 11.08 -33.27 -0.38
CA LEU A 83 11.17 -31.92 0.17
C LEU A 83 12.50 -31.68 0.89
N GLU A 84 13.21 -30.63 0.48
CA GLU A 84 14.50 -30.16 0.99
C GLU A 84 14.35 -28.82 1.74
N SER A 85 13.36 -28.00 1.37
CA SER A 85 13.06 -26.70 1.97
C SER A 85 11.54 -26.49 2.16
N LEU A 86 11.14 -25.99 3.33
CA LEU A 86 9.75 -25.70 3.69
C LEU A 86 9.62 -24.26 4.20
N VAL A 87 8.69 -23.48 3.63
CA VAL A 87 8.34 -22.13 4.11
C VAL A 87 6.86 -22.10 4.50
N LEU A 88 6.58 -21.80 5.77
CA LEU A 88 5.24 -21.64 6.33
C LEU A 88 5.00 -20.17 6.71
N GLY A 89 4.16 -19.49 5.93
CA GLY A 89 3.49 -18.24 6.28
C GLY A 89 2.24 -18.47 7.13
N PRO A 90 1.50 -17.40 7.51
CA PRO A 90 0.44 -17.51 8.51
C PRO A 90 -0.67 -18.49 8.14
N ILE A 91 -1.11 -19.30 9.10
CA ILE A 91 -2.18 -20.30 8.92
C ILE A 91 -3.41 -19.88 9.73
N GLN A 92 -4.46 -19.42 9.06
CA GLN A 92 -5.71 -18.99 9.71
C GLN A 92 -6.68 -20.17 9.92
N PRO A 93 -7.34 -20.26 11.10
CA PRO A 93 -8.41 -21.24 11.35
C PRO A 93 -9.72 -20.85 10.64
N VAL A 94 -10.60 -21.84 10.42
CA VAL A 94 -11.86 -21.70 9.66
C VAL A 94 -13.09 -21.82 10.56
N LYS A 95 -14.06 -20.90 10.37
CA LYS A 95 -15.51 -20.90 10.69
C LYS A 95 -16.06 -21.42 12.05
N ASN A 96 -15.41 -22.36 12.74
CA ASN A 96 -15.82 -22.93 14.02
C ASN A 96 -14.59 -23.35 14.83
N GLU A 97 -14.14 -22.52 15.77
CA GLU A 97 -13.05 -22.88 16.70
C GLU A 97 -13.45 -23.99 17.70
N SER A 98 -14.72 -24.40 17.74
CA SER A 98 -15.31 -25.37 18.66
C SER A 98 -14.99 -26.84 18.39
N ARG A 99 -14.09 -27.17 17.43
CA ARG A 99 -13.68 -28.56 17.11
C ARG A 99 -12.17 -28.80 17.26
N LEU A 100 -11.65 -28.50 18.45
CA LEU A 100 -10.27 -28.81 18.84
C LEU A 100 -10.05 -30.30 19.23
N GLU A 101 -11.11 -31.10 19.42
CA GLU A 101 -11.05 -32.45 20.02
C GLU A 101 -10.44 -33.57 19.13
N SER A 102 -9.60 -33.27 18.14
CA SER A 102 -9.01 -34.32 17.26
C SER A 102 -7.59 -34.05 16.73
N PHE A 103 -6.75 -33.33 17.47
CA PHE A 103 -5.31 -33.24 17.19
C PHE A 103 -4.56 -34.59 17.38
N GLU A 104 -5.08 -35.49 18.21
CA GLU A 104 -4.42 -36.76 18.55
C GLU A 104 -4.54 -37.85 17.46
N LEU A 105 -5.46 -37.68 16.50
CA LEU A 105 -5.85 -38.74 15.55
C LEU A 105 -5.19 -38.66 14.17
N ILE A 106 -4.22 -37.76 13.96
CA ILE A 106 -3.46 -37.72 12.70
C ILE A 106 -2.54 -38.95 12.63
N GLU A 107 -2.74 -39.81 11.62
CA GLU A 107 -1.76 -40.85 11.26
C GLU A 107 -0.49 -40.17 10.73
N LYS A 108 0.45 -39.84 11.64
CA LYS A 108 1.65 -39.06 11.34
C LYS A 108 2.62 -39.83 10.43
N ARG A 109 2.40 -39.71 9.12
CA ARG A 109 3.44 -39.96 8.12
C ARG A 109 4.69 -39.14 8.48
N PRO A 110 5.91 -39.69 8.35
CA PRO A 110 7.13 -38.95 8.62
C PRO A 110 7.32 -37.83 7.59
N LEU A 111 8.07 -36.79 7.99
CA LEU A 111 8.58 -35.79 7.06
C LEU A 111 9.54 -36.40 6.03
N SER A 112 9.77 -35.65 4.95
CA SER A 112 10.86 -35.93 4.02
C SER A 112 12.19 -36.04 4.77
N SER A 113 12.89 -37.17 4.62
CA SER A 113 14.25 -37.35 5.13
C SER A 113 15.31 -36.49 4.43
N SER A 114 14.91 -35.73 3.40
CA SER A 114 15.76 -34.76 2.71
C SER A 114 15.61 -33.34 3.26
N LEU A 115 14.65 -33.09 4.18
CA LEU A 115 14.31 -31.75 4.66
C LEU A 115 15.46 -31.14 5.46
N GLN A 116 16.02 -30.06 4.94
CA GLN A 116 17.23 -29.40 5.45
C GLN A 116 17.04 -27.91 5.74
N SER A 117 16.00 -27.26 5.18
CA SER A 117 15.65 -25.88 5.52
C SER A 117 14.18 -25.76 5.97
N ILE A 118 13.95 -25.01 7.05
CA ILE A 118 12.61 -24.64 7.52
C ILE A 118 12.59 -23.13 7.74
N SER A 119 11.56 -22.46 7.22
CA SER A 119 11.32 -21.02 7.40
C SER A 119 9.91 -20.78 7.93
N LEU A 120 9.78 -20.07 9.05
CA LEU A 120 8.51 -19.63 9.62
C LEU A 120 8.32 -18.13 9.41
N VAL A 121 7.16 -17.72 8.90
CA VAL A 121 6.83 -16.34 8.56
C VAL A 121 5.48 -15.94 9.18
N GLY A 122 5.47 -14.86 9.96
CA GLY A 122 4.33 -14.40 10.75
C GLY A 122 3.84 -15.42 11.78
N ALA A 123 2.64 -15.18 12.32
CA ALA A 123 2.08 -16.02 13.38
C ALA A 123 1.92 -17.49 12.97
N GLN A 124 2.50 -18.38 13.79
CA GLN A 124 2.37 -19.84 13.68
C GLN A 124 1.79 -20.40 14.97
N LYS A 125 0.90 -21.39 14.84
CA LYS A 125 0.36 -22.15 15.99
C LYS A 125 1.44 -23.09 16.55
N PRO A 126 1.67 -23.14 17.88
CA PRO A 126 2.72 -23.98 18.48
C PRO A 126 2.64 -25.46 18.05
N GLU A 127 1.43 -25.98 17.89
CA GLU A 127 1.15 -27.37 17.53
C GLU A 127 1.69 -27.72 16.13
N VAL A 128 1.60 -26.78 15.17
CA VAL A 128 2.12 -26.95 13.81
C VAL A 128 3.65 -26.99 13.82
N ILE A 129 4.30 -26.20 14.69
CA ILE A 129 5.76 -26.22 14.88
C ILE A 129 6.19 -27.53 15.57
N GLN A 130 5.42 -28.01 16.56
CA GLN A 130 5.66 -29.31 17.19
C GLN A 130 5.54 -30.48 16.22
N TRP A 131 4.70 -30.41 15.18
CA TRP A 131 4.65 -31.45 14.14
C TRP A 131 5.94 -31.55 13.34
N LEU A 132 6.69 -30.45 13.19
CA LEU A 132 8.00 -30.45 12.55
C LEU A 132 9.09 -31.12 13.42
N THR A 133 8.78 -31.48 14.66
CA THR A 133 9.72 -32.04 15.64
C THR A 133 9.49 -33.55 15.80
N PRO A 134 10.54 -34.40 15.74
CA PRO A 134 11.95 -34.08 15.54
C PRO A 134 12.35 -33.94 14.06
N CYS A 135 13.29 -33.05 13.76
CA CYS A 135 13.89 -32.88 12.44
C CYS A 135 15.43 -32.99 12.49
N HIS A 136 15.94 -34.21 12.63
CA HIS A 136 17.37 -34.53 12.73
C HIS A 136 18.22 -34.22 11.48
N THR A 137 17.60 -33.70 10.42
CA THR A 137 18.25 -33.33 9.14
C THR A 137 18.26 -31.82 8.89
N LEU A 138 17.64 -31.02 9.76
CA LEU A 138 17.55 -29.56 9.64
C LEU A 138 18.95 -28.93 9.73
N ARG A 139 19.40 -28.29 8.64
CA ARG A 139 20.65 -27.52 8.56
C ARG A 139 20.45 -26.02 8.75
N SER A 140 19.34 -25.48 8.25
CA SER A 140 19.12 -24.03 8.22
C SER A 140 17.71 -23.69 8.68
N PHE A 141 17.59 -22.85 9.73
CA PHE A 141 16.32 -22.41 10.26
C PHE A 141 16.15 -20.90 10.16
N HIS A 142 15.02 -20.45 9.62
CA HIS A 142 14.65 -19.04 9.50
C HIS A 142 13.36 -18.75 10.27
N CYS A 143 13.33 -17.66 11.06
CA CYS A 143 12.11 -17.03 11.53
C CYS A 143 11.98 -15.58 11.06
N PHE A 144 10.77 -15.17 10.68
CA PHE A 144 10.40 -13.78 10.43
C PHE A 144 9.05 -13.50 11.09
N PHE A 145 9.03 -12.69 12.15
CA PHE A 145 7.81 -12.34 12.89
C PHE A 145 7.52 -10.84 12.77
N TYR A 146 6.27 -10.47 12.48
CA TYR A 146 5.84 -9.08 12.24
C TYR A 146 5.37 -8.38 13.51
N ASN A 147 4.84 -9.14 14.47
CA ASN A 147 4.42 -8.65 15.77
C ASN A 147 4.81 -9.65 16.87
N ILE A 148 5.70 -9.23 17.78
CA ILE A 148 6.17 -10.02 18.91
C ILE A 148 5.08 -10.60 19.82
N THR A 149 4.01 -9.85 20.13
CA THR A 149 3.01 -10.32 21.11
C THR A 149 2.14 -11.44 20.55
N ARG A 150 1.80 -11.34 19.26
CA ARG A 150 0.89 -12.24 18.55
C ARG A 150 1.62 -13.38 17.83
N ASP A 151 2.78 -13.13 17.23
CA ASP A 151 3.42 -14.06 16.31
C ASP A 151 4.44 -14.99 17.00
N PHE A 152 5.03 -14.56 18.12
CA PHE A 152 6.15 -15.24 18.80
C PHE A 152 5.88 -15.44 20.30
N THR A 153 4.78 -16.12 20.65
CA THR A 153 4.38 -16.40 22.05
C THR A 153 5.37 -17.37 22.74
N PRO A 154 5.37 -17.48 24.10
CA PRO A 154 6.23 -18.42 24.82
C PRO A 154 6.06 -19.89 24.39
N GLU A 155 4.85 -20.28 24.00
CA GLU A 155 4.53 -21.63 23.52
C GLU A 155 5.12 -21.88 22.13
N SER A 156 5.03 -20.90 21.22
CA SER A 156 5.67 -20.98 19.90
C SER A 156 7.20 -20.92 20.03
N ALA A 157 7.75 -20.11 20.94
CA ALA A 157 9.18 -20.11 21.26
C ALA A 157 9.63 -21.47 21.82
N THR A 158 8.85 -22.09 22.71
CA THR A 158 9.09 -23.44 23.23
C THR A 158 9.10 -24.49 22.11
N ALA A 159 8.14 -24.43 21.18
CA ALA A 159 8.07 -25.36 20.06
C ALA A 159 9.24 -25.19 19.07
N ILE A 160 9.66 -23.95 18.79
CA ILE A 160 10.85 -23.66 17.98
C ILE A 160 12.13 -24.17 18.69
N GLY A 161 12.23 -23.97 20.00
CA GLY A 161 13.30 -24.51 20.83
C GLY A 161 13.42 -26.02 20.75
N GLN A 162 12.30 -26.74 20.86
CA GLN A 162 12.25 -28.20 20.71
C GLN A 162 12.67 -28.65 19.30
N LEU A 163 12.23 -27.95 18.26
CA LEU A 163 12.64 -28.21 16.87
C LEU A 163 14.16 -28.07 16.69
N LEU A 164 14.74 -26.95 17.13
CA LEU A 164 16.18 -26.67 17.05
C LEU A 164 17.02 -27.65 17.89
N SER A 165 16.55 -27.99 19.08
CA SER A 165 17.16 -29.01 19.95
C SER A 165 17.14 -30.40 19.30
N SER A 166 16.08 -30.73 18.54
CA SER A 166 15.98 -32.00 17.83
C SER A 166 16.92 -32.12 16.62
N ALA A 167 17.26 -31.00 15.98
CA ALA A 167 18.29 -30.95 14.96
C ALA A 167 19.68 -31.23 15.57
N GLY A 168 19.95 -30.65 16.74
CA GLY A 168 21.23 -30.80 17.43
C GLY A 168 22.41 -30.51 16.49
N GLY A 169 23.33 -31.45 16.35
CA GLY A 169 24.49 -31.33 15.47
C GLY A 169 24.21 -31.25 13.96
N SER A 170 22.96 -31.35 13.48
CA SER A 170 22.67 -31.11 12.04
C SER A 170 22.60 -29.63 11.68
N LEU A 171 22.30 -28.75 12.65
CA LEU A 171 22.06 -27.33 12.39
C LEU A 171 23.38 -26.58 12.14
N GLU A 172 23.47 -25.92 10.99
CA GLU A 172 24.60 -25.12 10.51
C GLU A 172 24.27 -23.62 10.48
N GLU A 173 22.99 -23.24 10.36
CA GLU A 173 22.54 -21.85 10.29
C GLU A 173 21.28 -21.59 11.13
N PHE A 174 21.28 -20.46 11.85
CA PHE A 174 20.10 -19.92 12.55
C PHE A 174 19.90 -18.45 12.21
N PHE A 175 18.72 -18.11 11.70
CA PHE A 175 18.37 -16.77 11.28
C PHE A 175 17.02 -16.37 11.89
N CYS A 176 16.96 -15.24 12.61
CA CYS A 176 15.68 -14.73 13.11
C CYS A 176 15.54 -13.22 12.96
N THR A 177 14.43 -12.81 12.37
CA THR A 177 13.94 -11.44 12.30
C THR A 177 12.69 -11.31 13.16
N ILE A 178 12.69 -10.37 14.09
CA ILE A 178 11.48 -9.91 14.80
C ILE A 178 11.36 -8.42 14.54
N GLN A 179 10.35 -8.07 13.75
CA GLN A 179 9.94 -6.68 13.60
C GLN A 179 9.20 -6.27 14.88
N VAL A 180 9.75 -5.26 15.57
CA VAL A 180 9.16 -4.68 16.76
C VAL A 180 8.42 -3.42 16.31
N ALA A 181 7.11 -3.38 16.49
CA ALA A 181 6.33 -2.16 16.32
C ALA A 181 6.59 -1.21 17.50
N GLU A 182 6.81 0.08 17.20
CA GLU A 182 7.01 1.24 18.10
C GLU A 182 7.46 0.92 19.55
N PRO A 183 8.73 1.18 19.95
CA PRO A 183 9.26 0.85 21.28
C PRO A 183 8.43 1.34 22.48
N SER A 184 7.62 2.38 22.28
CA SER A 184 6.68 2.95 23.26
C SER A 184 5.64 1.95 23.78
N ARG A 185 5.24 0.94 22.99
CA ARG A 185 4.14 0.02 23.34
C ARG A 185 4.56 -1.20 24.17
N ASN A 186 5.86 -1.41 24.42
CA ASN A 186 6.38 -2.69 24.95
C ASN A 186 6.79 -2.69 26.43
N GLN A 187 6.23 -1.79 27.25
CA GLN A 187 6.49 -1.74 28.70
C GLN A 187 5.88 -2.97 29.45
N GLY A 188 6.54 -4.12 29.32
CA GLY A 188 6.12 -5.39 29.94
C GLY A 188 6.41 -6.65 29.11
N ILE A 189 6.96 -6.55 27.90
CA ILE A 189 7.24 -7.72 27.05
C ILE A 189 8.73 -8.05 27.11
N VAL A 190 9.09 -9.10 27.84
CA VAL A 190 10.49 -9.53 27.97
C VAL A 190 10.88 -10.42 26.79
N LEU A 191 11.57 -9.84 25.80
CA LEU A 191 12.14 -10.60 24.67
C LEU A 191 13.14 -11.65 25.15
N ASP A 192 13.96 -11.27 26.14
CA ASP A 192 15.02 -12.10 26.72
C ASP A 192 14.47 -13.44 27.23
N GLU A 193 13.47 -13.43 28.12
CA GLU A 193 12.85 -14.64 28.67
C GLU A 193 12.44 -15.66 27.59
N ARG A 194 11.87 -15.21 26.47
CA ARG A 194 11.40 -16.11 25.40
C ARG A 194 12.56 -16.74 24.61
N PHE A 195 13.70 -16.08 24.48
CA PHE A 195 14.88 -16.66 23.85
C PHE A 195 15.75 -17.42 24.84
N HIS A 196 16.08 -16.82 25.98
CA HIS A 196 16.91 -17.40 27.03
C HIS A 196 16.32 -18.70 27.59
N SER A 197 15.01 -18.74 27.87
CA SER A 197 14.35 -19.89 28.50
C SER A 197 13.90 -20.98 27.53
N HIS A 198 13.87 -20.71 26.22
CA HIS A 198 13.29 -21.64 25.22
C HIS A 198 14.18 -21.89 24.00
N ILE A 199 14.95 -20.92 23.51
CA ILE A 199 15.79 -21.02 22.31
C ILE A 199 17.25 -21.37 22.70
N ASP A 200 17.43 -22.56 23.25
CA ASP A 200 18.75 -23.13 23.59
C ASP A 200 19.47 -23.65 22.33
N LEU A 201 20.36 -22.82 21.77
CA LEU A 201 21.26 -23.21 20.66
C LEU A 201 22.56 -23.89 21.12
N THR A 202 22.81 -24.06 22.42
CA THR A 202 24.10 -24.62 22.93
C THR A 202 24.33 -26.07 22.52
N ARG A 203 23.26 -26.76 22.09
CA ARG A 203 23.25 -28.15 21.60
C ARG A 203 23.53 -28.27 20.10
N ASN A 204 23.54 -27.16 19.37
CA ASN A 204 23.74 -27.13 17.92
C ASN A 204 25.24 -26.99 17.59
N THR A 205 26.03 -28.03 17.87
CA THR A 205 27.50 -27.96 17.88
C THR A 205 28.14 -27.56 16.54
N ASN A 206 27.46 -27.77 15.41
CA ASN A 206 27.97 -27.46 14.07
C ASN A 206 27.51 -26.09 13.53
N LEU A 207 26.83 -25.28 14.36
CA LEU A 207 26.29 -23.97 13.98
C LEU A 207 27.41 -23.00 13.57
N ARG A 208 27.37 -22.54 12.31
CA ARG A 208 28.38 -21.67 11.67
C ARG A 208 27.92 -20.22 11.54
N THR A 209 26.63 -20.01 11.34
CA THR A 209 26.06 -18.69 11.04
C THR A 209 24.89 -18.37 11.95
N ILE A 210 24.94 -17.21 12.62
CA ILE A 210 23.81 -16.63 13.35
C ILE A 210 23.47 -15.26 12.73
N LYS A 211 22.19 -15.03 12.40
CA LYS A 211 21.68 -13.70 12.01
C LYS A 211 20.50 -13.29 12.89
N LEU A 212 20.62 -12.14 13.52
CA LEU A 212 19.59 -11.54 14.36
C LEU A 212 19.22 -10.16 13.80
N GLN A 213 17.94 -9.98 13.51
CA GLN A 213 17.32 -8.69 13.20
C GLN A 213 16.21 -8.47 14.23
N ILE A 214 16.62 -8.05 15.43
CA ILE A 214 15.74 -7.83 16.57
C ILE A 214 16.14 -6.49 17.19
N GLY A 215 15.23 -5.51 17.11
CA GLY A 215 15.47 -4.10 17.46
C GLY A 215 15.37 -3.78 18.95
N ASP A 216 15.80 -4.71 19.81
CA ASP A 216 15.79 -4.56 21.27
C ASP A 216 17.20 -4.87 21.80
N SER A 217 17.80 -3.91 22.51
CA SER A 217 19.14 -4.06 23.07
C SER A 217 19.17 -4.91 24.35
N MET A 218 18.06 -5.03 25.08
CA MET A 218 17.96 -5.89 26.27
C MET A 218 18.10 -7.37 25.92
N PHE A 219 17.76 -7.77 24.68
CA PHE A 219 17.86 -9.14 24.21
C PHE A 219 19.27 -9.56 23.74
N GLN A 220 19.96 -8.68 23.00
CA GLN A 220 21.16 -9.09 22.23
C GLN A 220 22.32 -9.58 23.11
N LEU A 221 22.51 -8.98 24.29
CA LEU A 221 23.58 -9.36 25.22
C LEU A 221 23.27 -10.70 25.93
N PRO A 222 22.15 -10.87 26.67
CA PRO A 222 21.79 -12.14 27.30
C PRO A 222 21.73 -13.35 26.36
N PHE A 223 21.31 -13.17 25.10
CA PHE A 223 21.34 -14.24 24.11
C PHE A 223 22.77 -14.71 23.81
N LEU A 224 23.70 -13.79 23.56
CA LEU A 224 25.10 -14.11 23.34
C LEU A 224 25.78 -14.68 24.59
N GLU A 225 25.32 -14.29 25.79
CA GLU A 225 25.75 -14.90 27.06
C GLU A 225 25.22 -16.32 27.24
N ASN A 226 23.99 -16.64 26.81
CA ASN A 226 23.48 -18.00 26.85
C ASN A 226 24.33 -18.96 26.00
N LEU A 227 24.80 -18.50 24.82
CA LEU A 227 25.74 -19.27 23.98
C LEU A 227 27.06 -19.61 24.68
N THR A 228 27.50 -18.85 25.69
CA THR A 228 28.74 -19.16 26.44
C THR A 228 28.55 -20.15 27.58
N GLN A 229 27.30 -20.42 27.99
CA GLN A 229 26.96 -21.43 29.02
C GLN A 229 26.97 -22.87 28.46
N GLY A 230 27.09 -23.02 27.14
CA GLY A 230 27.19 -24.31 26.46
C GLY A 230 28.42 -25.13 26.83
N ASN A 231 28.31 -26.46 26.73
CA ASN A 231 29.33 -27.40 27.17
C ASN A 231 30.61 -27.30 26.29
N THR A 232 31.70 -26.80 26.87
CA THR A 232 32.93 -26.36 26.17
C THR A 232 33.83 -27.50 25.64
N GLY A 233 33.30 -28.71 25.50
CA GLY A 233 34.03 -29.89 25.04
C GLY A 233 34.09 -30.11 23.52
N SER A 234 33.24 -29.44 22.74
CA SER A 234 33.28 -29.47 21.26
C SER A 234 34.08 -28.29 20.70
N GLU A 235 34.74 -28.47 19.56
CA GLU A 235 35.43 -27.37 18.88
C GLU A 235 34.42 -26.30 18.42
N PRO A 236 34.69 -25.00 18.61
CA PRO A 236 33.74 -23.94 18.25
C PRO A 236 33.63 -23.77 16.73
N HIS A 237 32.43 -23.95 16.18
CA HIS A 237 32.17 -23.89 14.74
C HIS A 237 31.60 -22.55 14.23
N LEU A 238 31.22 -21.62 15.12
CA LEU A 238 30.62 -20.33 14.74
C LEU A 238 31.63 -19.42 14.03
N GLN A 239 31.34 -19.07 12.78
CA GLN A 239 32.22 -18.31 11.87
C GLN A 239 31.72 -16.88 11.61
N THR A 240 30.40 -16.70 11.46
CA THR A 240 29.76 -15.42 11.12
C THR A 240 28.63 -15.09 12.08
N LEU A 241 28.67 -13.89 12.68
CA LEU A 241 27.61 -13.31 13.49
C LEU A 241 27.10 -12.03 12.83
N VAL A 242 25.80 -11.94 12.59
CA VAL A 242 25.15 -10.79 11.93
C VAL A 242 24.11 -10.22 12.88
N ILE A 243 24.35 -9.01 13.41
CA ILE A 243 23.38 -8.30 14.24
C ILE A 243 23.03 -7.00 13.54
N GLN A 244 21.79 -6.90 13.07
CA GLN A 244 21.36 -5.70 12.35
C GLN A 244 21.24 -4.49 13.29
N ASN A 245 21.61 -3.32 12.77
CA ASN A 245 21.64 -2.04 13.47
C ASN A 245 22.45 -2.04 14.78
N LEU A 246 23.39 -2.99 14.96
CA LEU A 246 24.17 -3.13 16.19
C LEU A 246 24.81 -1.79 16.65
N SER A 247 25.34 -0.98 15.74
CA SER A 247 25.93 0.34 16.05
C SER A 247 24.96 1.40 16.58
N GLU A 248 23.65 1.18 16.40
CA GLU A 248 22.55 2.07 16.78
C GLU A 248 21.86 1.61 18.09
N LEU A 249 22.19 0.41 18.60
CA LEU A 249 21.65 -0.12 19.84
C LEU A 249 22.37 0.47 21.08
N ASP A 250 21.59 0.81 22.10
CA ASP A 250 22.11 1.21 23.40
C ASP A 250 22.48 -0.05 24.21
N LEU A 251 23.79 -0.33 24.31
CA LEU A 251 24.37 -1.57 24.80
C LEU A 251 25.58 -1.32 25.70
N ASP A 252 25.84 -2.26 26.60
CA ASP A 252 27.13 -2.34 27.29
C ASP A 252 28.20 -2.88 26.33
N TRP A 253 28.90 -1.95 25.69
CA TRP A 253 29.94 -2.20 24.70
C TRP A 253 31.18 -2.89 25.28
N GLU A 254 31.54 -2.63 26.54
CA GLU A 254 32.68 -3.31 27.17
C GLU A 254 32.34 -4.76 27.53
N ARG A 255 31.12 -5.01 28.01
CA ARG A 255 30.60 -6.36 28.22
C ARG A 255 30.51 -7.14 26.92
N LEU A 256 29.99 -6.55 25.84
CA LEU A 256 29.96 -7.18 24.52
C LEU A 256 31.37 -7.50 23.99
N ASP A 257 32.30 -6.54 24.05
CA ASP A 257 33.69 -6.74 23.62
C ASP A 257 34.44 -7.76 24.47
N THR A 258 34.06 -7.95 25.73
CA THR A 258 34.61 -9.01 26.61
C THR A 258 33.99 -10.36 26.29
N LEU A 259 32.67 -10.42 26.11
CA LEU A 259 31.89 -11.62 25.80
C LEU A 259 32.35 -12.28 24.50
N LEU A 260 32.62 -11.48 23.47
CA LEU A 260 33.15 -11.94 22.18
C LEU A 260 34.55 -12.58 22.27
N GLN A 261 35.24 -12.50 23.42
CA GLN A 261 36.51 -13.20 23.67
C GLN A 261 36.34 -14.62 24.23
N HIS A 262 35.10 -15.04 24.55
CA HIS A 262 34.84 -16.40 25.05
C HIS A 262 35.22 -17.46 23.98
N PRO A 263 35.73 -18.66 24.37
CA PRO A 263 36.15 -19.69 23.41
C PRO A 263 35.10 -20.08 22.35
N VAL A 264 33.81 -20.00 22.68
CA VAL A 264 32.69 -20.21 21.72
C VAL A 264 32.78 -19.27 20.50
N PHE A 265 33.26 -18.04 20.70
CA PHE A 265 33.48 -17.05 19.64
C PHE A 265 34.94 -17.02 19.15
N SER A 266 35.79 -17.99 19.50
CA SER A 266 37.21 -17.96 19.10
C SER A 266 37.42 -18.07 17.59
N ARG A 267 36.61 -18.90 16.91
CA ARG A 267 36.59 -19.05 15.44
C ARG A 267 35.72 -18.02 14.70
N LEU A 268 35.12 -17.07 15.40
CA LEU A 268 34.36 -15.98 14.79
C LEU A 268 35.29 -15.15 13.91
N GLN A 269 35.11 -15.24 12.59
CA GLN A 269 35.93 -14.54 11.59
C GLN A 269 35.32 -13.18 11.22
N GLU A 270 34.00 -13.04 11.41
CA GLU A 270 33.21 -11.95 10.89
C GLU A 270 32.10 -11.53 11.85
N ILE A 271 32.00 -10.21 12.09
CA ILE A 271 30.82 -9.58 12.69
C ILE A 271 30.28 -8.55 11.68
N ARG A 272 29.04 -8.73 11.23
CA ARG A 272 28.37 -7.80 10.31
C ARG A 272 27.53 -6.78 11.07
N VAL A 273 27.73 -5.52 10.75
CA VAL A 273 27.04 -4.37 11.34
C VAL A 273 26.56 -3.45 10.23
N HIS A 274 25.33 -2.97 10.35
CA HIS A 274 24.81 -1.91 9.50
C HIS A 274 25.09 -0.58 10.17
N ILE A 275 25.93 0.25 9.53
CA ILE A 275 26.20 1.63 9.94
C ILE A 275 25.55 2.54 8.89
N ALA A 276 24.60 3.40 9.31
CA ALA A 276 23.93 4.33 8.41
C ALA A 276 24.68 5.67 8.31
N ALA A 277 24.86 6.17 7.09
CA ALA A 277 25.33 7.52 6.80
C ALA A 277 24.35 8.22 5.85
N THR A 278 23.95 9.44 6.20
CA THR A 278 23.16 10.32 5.34
C THR A 278 24.05 10.81 4.19
N TYR A 279 23.46 10.98 3.01
CA TYR A 279 24.15 11.50 1.82
C TYR A 279 23.30 12.56 1.13
N ALA A 280 23.95 13.46 0.40
CA ALA A 280 23.32 14.47 -0.43
C ALA A 280 23.52 14.14 -1.92
N PHE A 281 22.68 14.70 -2.80
CA PHE A 281 22.77 14.49 -4.25
C PHE A 281 24.16 14.88 -4.83
N SER A 282 24.85 15.83 -4.20
CA SER A 282 26.23 16.20 -4.52
C SER A 282 27.23 15.04 -4.43
N ASP A 283 27.03 14.10 -3.49
CA ASP A 283 27.99 13.00 -3.20
C ASP A 283 28.08 11.96 -4.32
N ILE A 284 27.08 11.93 -5.21
CA ILE A 284 26.96 11.03 -6.37
C ILE A 284 27.00 11.75 -7.73
N SER A 285 27.17 13.08 -7.73
CA SER A 285 27.19 13.87 -8.96
C SER A 285 28.44 13.58 -9.82
N GLY A 286 28.24 13.41 -11.14
CA GLY A 286 29.32 13.15 -12.11
C GLY A 286 29.62 11.69 -12.44
N LEU A 287 28.92 10.73 -11.83
CA LEU A 287 29.02 9.29 -12.11
C LEU A 287 28.01 8.86 -13.20
N SER A 288 28.36 7.89 -14.05
CA SER A 288 27.42 7.37 -15.05
C SER A 288 26.38 6.45 -14.42
N GLN A 289 25.18 6.36 -15.01
CA GLN A 289 24.12 5.46 -14.53
C GLN A 289 24.51 3.98 -14.54
N SER A 290 25.48 3.57 -15.36
CA SER A 290 26.06 2.21 -15.34
C SER A 290 27.03 1.94 -14.18
N LEU A 291 27.40 2.98 -13.42
CA LEU A 291 28.43 2.97 -12.36
C LEU A 291 27.90 3.55 -11.03
N ILE A 292 26.59 3.40 -10.75
CA ILE A 292 25.98 3.68 -9.43
C ILE A 292 26.39 2.59 -8.43
N ARG A 293 27.70 2.53 -8.18
CA ARG A 293 28.38 1.68 -7.21
C ARG A 293 29.53 2.42 -6.54
N ASN A 294 30.12 3.45 -7.14
CA ASN A 294 31.14 4.26 -6.47
C ASN A 294 30.56 5.57 -5.92
N THR A 295 30.92 5.96 -4.70
CA THR A 295 30.92 7.37 -4.29
C THR A 295 32.02 8.12 -5.03
N ASN A 296 31.90 9.44 -5.15
CA ASN A 296 33.10 10.27 -5.13
C ASN A 296 33.86 10.03 -3.81
N VAL A 297 35.13 9.60 -3.87
CA VAL A 297 35.87 9.03 -2.72
C VAL A 297 36.07 10.04 -1.57
N ASP A 298 35.99 11.34 -1.87
CA ASP A 298 36.14 12.47 -0.94
C ASP A 298 34.81 13.15 -0.53
N SER A 299 33.68 12.54 -0.89
CA SER A 299 32.32 13.04 -0.62
C SER A 299 32.00 13.19 0.88
N GLU A 300 30.95 13.94 1.20
CA GLU A 300 30.55 14.17 2.59
C GLU A 300 30.04 12.88 3.24
N ALA A 301 29.20 12.14 2.52
CA ALA A 301 28.78 10.80 2.91
C ALA A 301 29.98 9.86 3.15
N ALA A 302 30.99 9.87 2.28
CA ALA A 302 32.18 9.03 2.44
C ALA A 302 33.01 9.44 3.66
N ARG A 303 33.10 10.74 4.01
CA ARG A 303 33.74 11.21 5.25
C ARG A 303 32.93 10.80 6.49
N ASN A 304 31.63 11.08 6.52
CA ASN A 304 30.72 10.74 7.63
C ASN A 304 30.73 9.22 7.92
N MET A 305 30.76 8.40 6.86
CA MET A 305 30.86 6.95 6.98
C MET A 305 32.22 6.51 7.53
N LYS A 306 33.34 7.03 7.02
CA LYS A 306 34.70 6.75 7.55
C LYS A 306 34.80 7.11 9.04
N GLU A 307 34.22 8.24 9.45
CA GLU A 307 34.17 8.70 10.84
C GLU A 307 33.34 7.76 11.74
N LYS A 308 32.11 7.43 11.35
CA LYS A 308 31.25 6.48 12.09
C LYS A 308 31.86 5.08 12.19
N MET A 309 32.54 4.60 11.15
CA MET A 309 33.27 3.33 11.18
C MET A 309 34.47 3.38 12.14
N ALA A 310 35.18 4.52 12.20
CA ALA A 310 36.28 4.74 13.14
C ALA A 310 35.79 4.93 14.59
N GLU A 311 34.58 5.46 14.80
CA GLU A 311 33.92 5.49 16.11
C GLU A 311 33.49 4.09 16.55
N PHE A 312 32.78 3.35 15.70
CA PHE A 312 32.30 2.00 16.00
C PHE A 312 33.45 1.05 16.41
N ARG A 313 34.59 1.10 15.70
CA ARG A 313 35.79 0.32 16.05
C ARG A 313 36.36 0.63 17.43
N LYS A 314 36.13 1.83 17.99
CA LYS A 314 36.54 2.17 19.37
C LYS A 314 35.62 1.56 20.42
N LYS A 315 34.38 1.19 20.07
CA LYS A 315 33.42 0.55 20.99
C LYS A 315 33.78 -0.92 21.27
N LEU A 316 34.53 -1.58 20.37
CA LEU A 316 34.90 -3.01 20.47
C LEU A 316 36.43 -3.24 20.32
N PRO A 317 37.28 -2.71 21.23
CA PRO A 317 38.74 -2.70 21.05
C PRO A 317 39.41 -4.09 21.07
N LYS A 318 38.98 -5.04 21.91
CA LYS A 318 39.54 -6.41 21.99
C LYS A 318 39.23 -7.17 20.69
N THR A 319 37.99 -7.03 20.21
CA THR A 319 37.49 -7.63 18.96
C THR A 319 38.14 -6.99 17.72
N ASN A 320 38.39 -5.68 17.74
CA ASN A 320 39.17 -4.98 16.72
C ASN A 320 40.62 -5.51 16.68
N ASN A 321 41.26 -5.69 17.84
CA ASN A 321 42.64 -6.18 17.95
C ASN A 321 42.82 -7.65 17.49
N ARG A 322 41.77 -8.48 17.56
CA ARG A 322 41.73 -9.82 16.93
C ARG A 322 41.60 -9.77 15.40
N GLY A 323 41.43 -8.59 14.80
CA GLY A 323 41.28 -8.44 13.36
C GLY A 323 39.94 -8.94 12.81
N ILE A 324 38.91 -9.05 13.65
CA ILE A 324 37.55 -9.48 13.23
C ILE A 324 36.80 -8.33 12.55
N LEU A 325 37.02 -7.10 13.00
CA LEU A 325 36.38 -5.89 12.45
C LEU A 325 37.08 -5.38 11.18
N LYS A 326 37.19 -6.23 10.16
CA LYS A 326 37.85 -5.91 8.89
C LYS A 326 37.06 -4.89 8.06
N LEU A 327 37.77 -4.17 7.19
CA LEU A 327 37.17 -3.45 6.07
C LEU A 327 37.14 -4.39 4.86
N GLN A 328 36.03 -4.42 4.12
CA GLN A 328 36.00 -5.08 2.81
C GLN A 328 36.78 -4.23 1.81
N GLN A 329 37.72 -4.80 1.06
CA GLN A 329 38.64 -4.02 0.22
C GLN A 329 38.17 -3.75 -1.21
N ASP A 330 37.31 -4.60 -1.79
CA ASP A 330 36.97 -4.56 -3.22
C ASP A 330 35.46 -4.38 -3.52
N ASN A 331 34.66 -3.91 -2.56
CA ASN A 331 33.25 -3.54 -2.83
C ASN A 331 33.05 -2.02 -2.75
N GLU A 332 32.87 -1.46 -3.94
CA GLU A 332 32.28 -0.17 -4.24
C GLU A 332 31.00 0.12 -3.39
N TYR A 333 30.82 1.38 -2.97
CA TYR A 333 29.66 1.91 -2.22
C TYR A 333 28.31 1.81 -2.98
N VAL A 334 27.61 0.67 -2.93
CA VAL A 334 26.33 0.50 -3.63
C VAL A 334 25.17 1.27 -2.95
N PHE A 335 24.76 2.37 -3.58
CA PHE A 335 23.52 3.08 -3.27
C PHE A 335 22.32 2.39 -3.96
N PHE A 336 21.20 2.27 -3.25
CA PHE A 336 19.93 1.82 -3.81
C PHE A 336 18.95 3.00 -3.79
N VAL A 337 18.24 3.21 -4.92
CA VAL A 337 17.19 4.21 -5.04
C VAL A 337 15.84 3.49 -5.14
N THR A 338 14.93 3.77 -4.20
CA THR A 338 13.58 3.21 -4.17
C THR A 338 12.56 4.27 -3.80
N PHE A 339 11.66 4.56 -4.74
CA PHE A 339 10.36 5.24 -4.53
C PHE A 339 10.32 6.53 -3.68
N GLY A 340 10.91 7.61 -4.21
CA GLY A 340 10.23 8.93 -4.22
C GLY A 340 10.07 9.74 -2.93
N PHE A 341 10.69 9.38 -1.81
CA PHE A 341 10.75 10.20 -0.58
C PHE A 341 12.12 10.09 0.09
N ILE A 342 12.60 11.16 0.76
CA ILE A 342 13.94 11.20 1.36
C ILE A 342 13.91 10.78 2.85
N MET A 343 13.52 9.53 3.11
CA MET A 343 13.83 8.85 4.39
C MET A 343 14.44 7.47 4.13
N ALA A 344 15.63 7.23 4.70
CA ALA A 344 16.57 6.26 4.14
C ALA A 344 16.83 5.01 5.02
N TYR A 345 16.33 3.86 4.56
CA TYR A 345 16.86 2.51 4.83
C TYR A 345 16.55 1.65 3.58
N ARG A 346 17.38 0.72 3.08
CA ARG A 346 18.61 0.08 3.61
C ARG A 346 19.36 -0.60 2.43
N THR A 347 20.68 -0.50 2.33
CA THR A 347 21.49 -1.43 1.49
C THR A 347 21.81 -2.72 2.27
N ILE A 348 21.84 -3.85 1.56
CA ILE A 348 22.22 -5.17 2.10
C ILE A 348 23.73 -5.39 1.93
N LEU A 349 24.46 -5.60 3.02
CA LEU A 349 25.82 -6.15 3.00
C LEU A 349 25.76 -7.69 3.12
N THR A 350 25.78 -8.37 1.98
CA THR A 350 25.97 -9.82 1.88
C THR A 350 27.44 -10.08 1.57
N LEU A 351 28.15 -10.79 2.47
CA LEU A 351 29.57 -11.11 2.30
C LEU A 351 29.81 -12.63 2.18
N HIS A 352 30.61 -12.98 1.18
CA HIS A 352 31.23 -14.27 0.81
C HIS A 352 32.10 -13.92 -0.43
N LEU A 353 33.22 -14.55 -0.77
CA LEU A 353 34.03 -15.62 -0.17
C LEU A 353 35.47 -15.07 0.04
N ASP A 354 36.30 -15.65 0.93
CA ASP A 354 37.28 -16.73 0.67
C ASP A 354 38.14 -16.57 -0.61
N LEU A 355 39.44 -16.84 -0.49
CA LEU A 355 40.48 -16.49 -1.45
C LEU A 355 41.26 -17.71 -1.93
N ASP A 356 41.02 -18.14 -3.17
CA ASP A 356 42.07 -18.76 -3.96
C ASP A 356 41.90 -18.51 -5.47
N ARG A 357 43.01 -18.23 -6.15
CA ARG A 357 43.17 -17.90 -7.59
C ARG A 357 42.52 -16.62 -8.14
N LEU A 358 43.38 -15.60 -8.28
CA LEU A 358 43.33 -14.63 -9.39
C LEU A 358 43.80 -15.30 -10.70
N GLU A 359 42.98 -15.28 -11.76
CA GLU A 359 43.46 -15.31 -13.15
C GLU A 359 42.58 -14.42 -14.05
N LEU A 360 43.21 -13.53 -14.81
CA LEU A 360 42.57 -12.69 -15.85
C LEU A 360 42.79 -13.35 -17.22
N SER A 361 41.72 -13.66 -17.96
CA SER A 361 41.84 -13.95 -19.40
C SER A 361 40.60 -13.57 -20.21
N PHE A 362 40.85 -12.96 -21.37
CA PHE A 362 39.88 -12.86 -22.48
C PHE A 362 40.03 -14.09 -23.38
N GLY A 363 38.94 -14.72 -23.81
CA GLY A 363 39.03 -15.88 -24.72
C GLY A 363 37.72 -16.34 -25.35
N MET A 364 37.47 -15.95 -26.60
CA MET A 364 36.53 -16.68 -27.46
C MET A 364 37.22 -17.93 -28.05
N LYS A 365 36.58 -19.10 -27.94
CA LYS A 365 36.65 -20.25 -28.89
C LYS A 365 35.49 -21.21 -28.59
N GLN A 366 34.58 -21.46 -29.54
CA GLN A 366 34.61 -22.56 -30.54
C GLN A 366 34.58 -23.96 -29.89
N GLY A 367 33.66 -24.88 -30.22
CA GLY A 367 32.48 -24.86 -31.12
C GLY A 367 31.59 -26.09 -30.79
N ILE A 368 30.31 -26.19 -31.19
CA ILE A 368 29.77 -26.56 -32.53
C ILE A 368 28.23 -26.37 -32.39
N GLN A 369 27.48 -25.51 -33.11
CA GLN A 369 27.09 -25.47 -34.55
C GLN A 369 26.27 -26.69 -35.03
N LEU A 370 25.17 -26.62 -35.80
CA LEU A 370 24.37 -25.57 -36.50
C LEU A 370 22.87 -26.01 -36.43
N SER A 371 21.82 -25.27 -36.78
CA SER A 371 21.58 -24.17 -37.76
C SER A 371 20.57 -23.16 -37.17
N ALA A 372 20.71 -21.83 -37.30
CA ALA A 372 20.22 -20.96 -38.40
C ALA A 372 18.68 -21.02 -38.64
N ILE A 373 17.94 -19.92 -38.88
CA ILE A 373 18.28 -18.63 -39.52
C ILE A 373 17.78 -17.42 -38.70
N ALA A 374 18.42 -16.26 -38.87
CA ALA A 374 18.18 -15.01 -38.14
C ALA A 374 17.13 -14.08 -38.78
N LEU A 375 16.40 -13.32 -37.94
CA LEU A 375 15.92 -11.96 -38.23
C LEU A 375 15.30 -11.30 -36.97
N LEU A 376 15.95 -10.26 -36.45
CA LEU A 376 15.39 -9.10 -35.68
C LEU A 376 16.53 -8.41 -34.92
N SER A 377 17.07 -7.33 -35.50
CA SER A 377 18.13 -6.49 -34.89
C SER A 377 17.60 -5.07 -34.65
N THR A 378 16.56 -4.96 -33.81
CA THR A 378 15.94 -3.72 -33.35
C THR A 378 15.39 -3.90 -31.93
N LEU A 379 15.25 -2.82 -31.17
CA LEU A 379 14.61 -2.76 -29.84
C LEU A 379 15.29 -3.56 -28.69
N GLY A 380 16.63 -3.49 -28.62
CA GLY A 380 17.38 -3.81 -27.40
C GLY A 380 17.43 -2.64 -26.39
N GLY A 381 16.29 -1.97 -26.15
CA GLY A 381 16.22 -0.78 -25.30
C GLY A 381 16.25 -1.12 -23.81
N THR A 382 17.19 -0.53 -23.06
CA THR A 382 17.13 -0.50 -21.59
C THR A 382 15.86 0.23 -21.16
N LEU A 383 14.99 -0.43 -20.38
CA LEU A 383 13.83 0.22 -19.79
C LEU A 383 14.30 1.36 -18.88
N ALA A 384 14.00 2.59 -19.27
CA ALA A 384 14.21 3.75 -18.41
C ALA A 384 13.27 3.63 -17.19
N GLN A 385 13.79 3.95 -16.00
CA GLN A 385 12.97 3.99 -14.80
C GLN A 385 11.93 5.11 -14.93
N TRP A 386 10.65 4.74 -14.99
CA TRP A 386 9.56 5.70 -15.15
C TRP A 386 9.44 6.60 -13.92
N THR A 387 9.44 7.90 -14.14
CA THR A 387 9.20 8.93 -13.13
C THR A 387 8.01 9.78 -13.57
N GLU A 388 7.52 10.67 -12.71
CA GLU A 388 6.49 11.63 -13.12
C GLU A 388 7.00 12.56 -14.26
N GLN A 389 8.31 12.85 -14.30
CA GLN A 389 8.94 13.57 -15.43
C GLN A 389 8.81 12.80 -16.77
N SER A 390 8.65 11.46 -16.77
CA SER A 390 8.46 10.67 -17.98
C SER A 390 7.16 11.04 -18.74
N TRP A 391 6.14 11.56 -18.07
CA TRP A 391 4.92 12.08 -18.74
C TRP A 391 5.21 13.27 -19.67
N ALA A 392 6.23 14.08 -19.37
CA ALA A 392 6.66 15.17 -20.23
C ALA A 392 7.39 14.68 -21.50
N SER A 393 7.88 13.44 -21.51
CA SER A 393 8.49 12.80 -22.70
C SER A 393 7.50 12.03 -23.58
N ILE A 394 6.22 11.98 -23.22
CA ILE A 394 5.15 11.52 -24.12
C ILE A 394 4.67 12.72 -24.93
N ASP A 395 4.94 12.72 -26.23
CA ASP A 395 4.37 13.70 -27.17
C ASP A 395 2.85 13.50 -27.28
N PRO A 396 2.01 14.54 -27.12
CA PRO A 396 0.58 14.44 -27.39
C PRO A 396 0.29 14.13 -28.86
N GLN A 397 -0.60 13.17 -29.11
CA GLN A 397 -0.98 12.74 -30.46
C GLN A 397 -2.49 12.79 -30.67
N LYS A 398 -2.95 12.99 -31.91
CA LYS A 398 -4.39 12.92 -32.27
C LYS A 398 -4.92 11.48 -32.32
N GLU A 399 -4.03 10.52 -32.52
CA GLU A 399 -4.32 9.07 -32.44
C GLU A 399 -3.68 8.51 -31.15
N LEU A 400 -4.24 7.43 -30.59
CA LEU A 400 -3.77 6.88 -29.31
C LEU A 400 -2.43 6.12 -29.45
N ALA A 401 -1.33 6.86 -29.33
CA ALA A 401 0.01 6.30 -29.17
C ALA A 401 0.25 5.83 -27.72
N TRP A 402 0.48 4.54 -27.54
CA TRP A 402 0.72 3.91 -26.24
C TRP A 402 2.20 3.56 -26.04
N VAL A 403 2.74 3.92 -24.87
CA VAL A 403 4.08 3.51 -24.40
C VAL A 403 3.96 2.72 -23.11
N LYS A 404 4.89 1.77 -22.86
CA LYS A 404 4.95 1.10 -21.55
C LYS A 404 5.38 2.09 -20.46
N CYS A 405 4.71 2.03 -19.31
CA CYS A 405 4.95 2.96 -18.20
C CYS A 405 5.04 2.25 -16.84
N TYR A 406 5.52 2.99 -15.84
CA TYR A 406 5.79 2.52 -14.48
C TYR A 406 6.75 1.32 -14.45
N ASP A 407 6.29 0.17 -13.99
CA ASP A 407 7.00 -1.12 -13.93
C ASP A 407 6.91 -1.91 -15.25
N GLY A 408 6.14 -1.43 -16.23
CA GLY A 408 5.82 -2.11 -17.48
C GLY A 408 4.55 -2.98 -17.45
N THR A 409 3.80 -2.97 -16.33
CA THR A 409 2.46 -3.56 -16.19
C THR A 409 1.40 -2.72 -16.90
N PHE A 410 1.63 -1.41 -17.02
CA PHE A 410 0.72 -0.44 -17.60
C PHE A 410 1.20 0.08 -18.97
N GLU A 411 0.25 0.51 -19.81
CA GLU A 411 0.52 1.35 -20.97
C GLU A 411 -0.06 2.75 -20.74
N CYS A 412 0.68 3.79 -21.12
CA CYS A 412 0.32 5.19 -20.94
C CYS A 412 0.37 5.93 -22.30
N GLY A 413 -0.39 7.01 -22.43
CA GLY A 413 -0.45 7.83 -23.64
C GLY A 413 -0.95 9.25 -23.35
N ARG A 414 -0.85 10.15 -24.33
CA ARG A 414 -1.39 11.51 -24.23
C ARG A 414 -2.19 11.86 -25.49
N LEU A 415 -3.51 11.97 -25.34
CA LEU A 415 -4.42 12.30 -26.44
C LEU A 415 -4.57 13.81 -26.60
N GLN A 416 -4.32 14.33 -27.80
CA GLN A 416 -4.52 15.73 -28.15
C GLN A 416 -5.98 16.00 -28.51
N VAL A 417 -6.63 16.90 -27.77
CA VAL A 417 -8.03 17.31 -27.95
C VAL A 417 -8.15 18.84 -28.05
N PRO A 418 -9.21 19.42 -28.65
CA PRO A 418 -9.43 20.86 -28.62
C PRO A 418 -9.48 21.42 -27.19
N LEU A 419 -8.78 22.52 -26.91
CA LEU A 419 -8.96 23.25 -25.65
C LEU A 419 -10.36 23.87 -25.64
N ASN A 420 -10.79 24.46 -26.75
CA ASN A 420 -12.13 24.97 -26.99
C ASN A 420 -12.82 24.16 -28.09
N TYR A 421 -13.87 23.38 -27.76
CA TYR A 421 -14.63 22.63 -28.77
C TYR A 421 -15.47 23.49 -29.73
N SER A 422 -15.50 24.82 -29.53
CA SER A 422 -16.08 25.77 -30.49
C SER A 422 -15.06 26.30 -31.50
N ASP A 423 -13.77 26.00 -31.30
CA ASP A 423 -12.64 26.40 -32.14
C ASP A 423 -11.64 25.22 -32.26
N PRO A 424 -12.00 24.14 -32.99
CA PRO A 424 -11.29 22.87 -32.98
C PRO A 424 -9.89 22.92 -33.63
N ASP A 425 -9.62 23.94 -34.43
CA ASP A 425 -8.31 24.21 -35.06
C ASP A 425 -7.43 25.18 -34.23
N GLY A 426 -7.95 25.66 -33.09
CA GLY A 426 -7.27 26.58 -32.18
C GLY A 426 -6.26 25.90 -31.24
N GLN A 427 -6.24 26.34 -29.98
CA GLN A 427 -5.40 25.71 -28.95
C GLN A 427 -5.88 24.30 -28.59
N SER A 428 -4.97 23.44 -28.17
CA SER A 428 -5.26 22.05 -27.80
C SER A 428 -4.87 21.75 -26.35
N ALA A 429 -5.67 20.91 -25.70
CA ALA A 429 -5.28 20.22 -24.48
C ALA A 429 -4.66 18.86 -24.82
N ALA A 430 -3.87 18.31 -23.92
CA ALA A 430 -3.34 16.96 -23.96
C ALA A 430 -3.78 16.21 -22.72
N ILE A 431 -4.67 15.24 -22.91
CA ILE A 431 -5.25 14.41 -21.84
C ILE A 431 -4.31 13.24 -21.59
N ALA A 432 -3.87 13.05 -20.34
CA ALA A 432 -3.04 11.92 -19.94
C ALA A 432 -3.91 10.68 -19.70
N LEU A 433 -3.57 9.55 -20.33
CA LEU A 433 -4.26 8.27 -20.19
C LEU A 433 -3.33 7.18 -19.68
N ILE A 434 -3.90 6.25 -18.91
CA ILE A 434 -3.32 4.96 -18.57
C ILE A 434 -4.28 3.84 -18.97
N ARG A 435 -3.74 2.65 -19.25
CA ARG A 435 -4.52 1.42 -19.33
C ARG A 435 -3.81 0.20 -18.75
N ILE A 436 -4.62 -0.74 -18.26
CA ILE A 436 -4.27 -2.16 -18.24
C ILE A 436 -4.93 -2.78 -19.47
N LYS A 437 -4.15 -3.44 -20.31
CA LYS A 437 -4.63 -4.02 -21.56
C LYS A 437 -5.40 -5.32 -21.31
N SER A 438 -6.43 -5.59 -22.11
CA SER A 438 -7.16 -6.84 -22.16
C SER A 438 -6.23 -8.04 -22.36
N ASN A 439 -6.57 -9.17 -21.72
CA ASN A 439 -5.93 -10.46 -21.98
C ASN A 439 -6.46 -11.16 -23.25
N VAL A 440 -7.49 -10.59 -23.89
CA VAL A 440 -8.03 -11.02 -25.18
C VAL A 440 -7.42 -10.13 -26.29
N SER A 441 -7.08 -10.72 -27.44
CA SER A 441 -6.57 -9.92 -28.57
C SER A 441 -7.67 -9.02 -29.13
N ALA A 442 -7.33 -7.79 -29.51
CA ALA A 442 -8.27 -6.83 -30.08
C ALA A 442 -8.91 -7.31 -31.40
N ASP A 443 -8.26 -8.23 -32.13
CA ASP A 443 -8.78 -8.88 -33.33
C ASP A 443 -9.78 -10.03 -33.04
N SER A 444 -10.00 -10.37 -31.76
CA SER A 444 -10.91 -11.45 -31.36
C SER A 444 -12.36 -10.98 -31.29
N ALA A 445 -13.30 -11.85 -31.68
CA ALA A 445 -14.73 -11.63 -31.45
C ALA A 445 -15.10 -11.63 -29.95
N ASP A 446 -14.20 -12.11 -29.07
CA ASP A 446 -14.37 -12.09 -27.61
C ASP A 446 -13.89 -10.78 -26.96
N TYR A 447 -13.21 -9.88 -27.71
CA TYR A 447 -12.78 -8.58 -27.19
C TYR A 447 -13.95 -7.60 -27.17
N LEU A 448 -14.19 -6.98 -26.02
CA LEU A 448 -15.37 -6.15 -25.77
C LEU A 448 -15.06 -4.65 -25.67
N GLY A 449 -13.87 -4.22 -26.10
CA GLY A 449 -13.49 -2.81 -26.14
C GLY A 449 -12.94 -2.25 -24.82
N PRO A 450 -12.67 -0.93 -24.77
CA PRO A 450 -12.28 -0.25 -23.55
C PRO A 450 -13.49 0.02 -22.64
N ILE A 451 -13.25 -0.03 -21.33
CA ILE A 451 -14.10 0.63 -20.31
C ILE A 451 -13.29 1.80 -19.76
N LEU A 452 -13.86 3.00 -19.83
CA LEU A 452 -13.30 4.19 -19.21
C LEU A 452 -13.71 4.24 -17.73
N PHE A 453 -12.75 4.49 -16.84
CA PHE A 453 -12.98 4.72 -15.42
C PHE A 453 -12.71 6.18 -15.06
N ASN A 454 -13.38 6.69 -14.03
CA ASN A 454 -13.08 7.99 -13.44
C ASN A 454 -13.36 7.96 -11.92
N PRO A 455 -12.47 8.53 -11.07
CA PRO A 455 -12.62 8.52 -9.62
C PRO A 455 -13.46 9.68 -9.05
N GLY A 456 -13.97 10.59 -9.90
CA GLY A 456 -14.76 11.74 -9.46
C GLY A 456 -13.94 12.80 -8.73
N GLY A 457 -14.46 13.24 -7.58
CA GLY A 457 -13.93 14.35 -6.78
C GLY A 457 -14.87 15.57 -6.80
N PRO A 458 -14.80 16.48 -7.79
CA PRO A 458 -13.95 16.45 -8.99
C PRO A 458 -12.45 16.68 -8.70
N GLY A 459 -11.62 16.61 -9.74
CA GLY A 459 -10.16 16.80 -9.62
C GLY A 459 -9.36 15.54 -9.30
N GLY A 460 -9.99 14.37 -9.14
CA GLY A 460 -9.28 13.11 -8.91
C GLY A 460 -8.49 12.62 -10.13
N SER A 461 -7.27 12.13 -9.91
CA SER A 461 -6.44 11.53 -10.96
C SER A 461 -6.96 10.15 -11.35
N GLY A 462 -7.46 10.01 -12.58
CA GLY A 462 -7.79 8.71 -13.15
C GLY A 462 -6.55 7.84 -13.41
N VAL A 463 -5.38 8.46 -13.65
CA VAL A 463 -4.11 7.72 -13.74
C VAL A 463 -3.82 6.98 -12.44
N ASP A 464 -3.93 7.66 -11.29
CA ASP A 464 -3.63 7.06 -9.99
C ASP A 464 -4.73 6.08 -9.51
N LEU A 465 -5.98 6.23 -9.95
CA LEU A 465 -7.04 5.22 -9.77
C LEU A 465 -6.63 3.86 -10.38
N VAL A 466 -6.18 3.82 -11.64
CA VAL A 466 -5.81 2.55 -12.29
C VAL A 466 -4.49 1.99 -11.74
N ARG A 467 -3.54 2.84 -11.33
CA ARG A 467 -2.32 2.39 -10.64
C ARG A 467 -2.60 1.69 -9.30
N SER A 468 -3.63 2.11 -8.57
CA SER A 468 -3.96 1.60 -7.23
C SER A 468 -5.01 0.48 -7.25
N ALA A 469 -6.07 0.62 -8.04
CA ALA A 469 -7.22 -0.29 -8.05
C ALA A 469 -7.45 -1.01 -9.39
N GLY A 470 -6.71 -0.68 -10.45
CA GLY A 470 -6.97 -1.16 -11.82
C GLY A 470 -7.01 -2.69 -11.95
N GLN A 471 -6.19 -3.43 -11.20
CA GLN A 471 -6.19 -4.90 -11.21
C GLN A 471 -7.43 -5.50 -10.54
N SER A 472 -8.00 -4.81 -9.54
CA SER A 472 -9.28 -5.17 -8.92
C SER A 472 -10.43 -4.91 -9.90
N LEU A 473 -10.43 -3.74 -10.56
CA LEU A 473 -11.41 -3.39 -11.59
C LEU A 473 -11.39 -4.40 -12.76
N ALA A 474 -10.20 -4.78 -13.24
CA ALA A 474 -10.00 -5.85 -14.23
C ALA A 474 -10.59 -7.21 -13.79
N THR A 475 -10.53 -7.51 -12.49
CA THR A 475 -11.06 -8.75 -11.92
C THR A 475 -12.60 -8.75 -11.88
N VAL A 476 -13.21 -7.58 -11.68
CA VAL A 476 -14.69 -7.43 -11.66
C VAL A 476 -15.29 -7.45 -13.06
N VAL A 477 -14.73 -6.71 -14.03
CA VAL A 477 -15.31 -6.64 -15.39
C VAL A 477 -14.90 -7.81 -16.29
N GLY A 478 -13.83 -8.52 -15.94
CA GLY A 478 -13.34 -9.70 -16.66
C GLY A 478 -12.28 -9.39 -17.73
N PRO A 479 -11.65 -10.44 -18.30
CA PRO A 479 -10.43 -10.33 -19.10
C PRO A 479 -10.60 -9.70 -20.49
N GLN A 480 -11.84 -9.43 -20.91
CA GLN A 480 -12.22 -9.08 -22.28
C GLN A 480 -12.18 -7.58 -22.59
N PHE A 481 -11.94 -6.74 -21.59
CA PHE A 481 -11.94 -5.28 -21.70
C PHE A 481 -10.53 -4.69 -21.51
N ASP A 482 -10.24 -3.59 -22.19
CA ASP A 482 -9.15 -2.69 -21.79
C ASP A 482 -9.64 -1.83 -20.60
N ILE A 483 -8.89 -1.82 -19.49
CA ILE A 483 -9.19 -0.99 -18.31
C ILE A 483 -8.52 0.36 -18.51
N VAL A 484 -9.27 1.34 -19.00
CA VAL A 484 -8.74 2.66 -19.40
C VAL A 484 -9.14 3.71 -18.37
N SER A 485 -8.24 4.64 -18.08
CA SER A 485 -8.55 5.80 -17.24
C SER A 485 -7.70 6.98 -17.63
N PHE A 486 -8.13 8.19 -17.26
CA PHE A 486 -7.54 9.44 -17.71
C PHE A 486 -7.56 10.49 -16.60
N ASP A 487 -6.57 11.36 -16.58
CA ASP A 487 -6.62 12.60 -15.78
C ASP A 487 -7.45 13.62 -16.57
N PRO A 488 -8.56 14.17 -16.04
CA PRO A 488 -9.32 15.20 -16.75
C PRO A 488 -8.45 16.43 -17.09
N ARG A 489 -8.87 17.22 -18.08
CA ARG A 489 -8.21 18.50 -18.39
C ARG A 489 -8.06 19.39 -17.15
N GLY A 490 -6.90 20.03 -16.99
CA GLY A 490 -6.54 20.77 -15.77
C GLY A 490 -6.06 19.92 -14.59
N VAL A 491 -6.39 18.62 -14.54
CA VAL A 491 -6.06 17.70 -13.45
C VAL A 491 -4.69 17.05 -13.69
N ALA A 492 -3.87 17.02 -12.64
CA ALA A 492 -2.63 16.25 -12.56
C ALA A 492 -1.79 16.28 -13.86
N ARG A 493 -1.70 15.15 -14.58
CA ARG A 493 -0.76 14.99 -15.72
C ARG A 493 -1.28 15.57 -17.03
N SER A 494 -2.55 15.93 -17.09
CA SER A 494 -3.15 16.59 -18.26
C SER A 494 -2.74 18.05 -18.36
N THR A 495 -2.65 18.57 -19.58
CA THR A 495 -2.18 19.94 -19.85
C THR A 495 -3.10 20.67 -20.83
N PRO A 496 -3.31 22.00 -20.71
CA PRO A 496 -2.74 22.86 -19.68
C PRO A 496 -3.32 22.56 -18.29
N LYS A 497 -2.55 22.88 -17.25
CA LYS A 497 -2.91 22.64 -15.85
C LYS A 497 -3.60 23.87 -15.29
N VAL A 498 -4.50 23.69 -14.33
CA VAL A 498 -4.93 24.80 -13.47
C VAL A 498 -4.11 24.79 -12.18
N SER A 499 -3.42 25.90 -11.92
CA SER A 499 -2.60 26.12 -10.72
C SER A 499 -2.44 27.63 -10.56
N TRP A 500 -2.80 28.17 -9.40
CA TRP A 500 -2.58 29.58 -9.06
C TRP A 500 -1.62 29.77 -7.90
N TYR A 501 -1.02 28.69 -7.40
CA TYR A 501 0.19 28.75 -6.58
C TYR A 501 1.41 28.58 -7.48
N GLU A 502 2.39 29.48 -7.35
CA GLU A 502 3.65 29.45 -8.11
C GLU A 502 4.59 28.35 -7.58
N THR A 503 4.42 27.93 -6.32
CA THR A 503 5.26 26.91 -5.69
C THR A 503 4.46 25.95 -4.80
N ARG A 504 5.00 24.74 -4.60
CA ARG A 504 4.52 23.79 -3.57
C ARG A 504 4.49 24.44 -2.18
N VAL A 505 5.46 25.32 -1.88
CA VAL A 505 5.57 26.00 -0.58
C VAL A 505 4.34 26.90 -0.34
N GLU A 506 3.96 27.70 -1.35
CA GLU A 506 2.80 28.58 -1.31
C GLU A 506 1.50 27.77 -1.16
N ARG A 507 1.31 26.72 -1.98
CA ARG A 507 0.16 25.79 -1.85
C ARG A 507 0.09 25.17 -0.46
N GLN A 508 1.21 24.68 0.08
CA GLN A 508 1.26 24.00 1.38
C GLN A 508 1.01 24.98 2.54
N LEU A 509 1.54 26.22 2.47
CA LEU A 509 1.26 27.25 3.46
C LEU A 509 -0.22 27.66 3.44
N TRP A 510 -0.82 27.81 2.27
CA TRP A 510 -2.26 28.10 2.15
C TRP A 510 -3.13 26.95 2.67
N SER A 511 -2.78 25.69 2.34
CA SER A 511 -3.51 24.49 2.80
C SER A 511 -3.51 24.26 4.31
N ARG A 512 -2.66 24.99 5.05
CA ARG A 512 -2.57 24.94 6.53
C ARG A 512 -3.45 25.97 7.23
N LEU A 513 -4.22 26.77 6.49
CA LEU A 513 -5.20 27.68 7.07
C LEU A 513 -6.49 26.90 7.44
N PRO A 514 -6.94 26.93 8.72
CA PRO A 514 -8.16 26.23 9.15
C PRO A 514 -9.40 26.85 8.48
N THR A 515 -10.19 26.05 7.76
CA THR A 515 -11.10 26.60 6.72
C THR A 515 -12.31 25.74 6.31
N LYS A 516 -12.34 24.42 6.55
CA LYS A 516 -13.43 23.55 6.04
C LYS A 516 -14.53 23.27 7.06
N GLU A 517 -14.26 23.28 8.36
CA GLU A 517 -15.30 23.22 9.40
C GLU A 517 -15.76 24.62 9.80
N LEU A 518 -16.87 25.08 9.21
CA LEU A 518 -17.39 26.45 9.41
C LEU A 518 -18.10 26.68 10.76
N ASN A 519 -18.19 25.68 11.64
CA ASN A 519 -18.75 25.82 12.99
C ASN A 519 -17.67 25.82 14.10
N HIS A 520 -16.39 26.10 13.78
CA HIS A 520 -15.31 26.10 14.78
C HIS A 520 -15.17 27.42 15.57
N SER A 521 -15.60 28.55 15.00
CA SER A 521 -15.55 29.88 15.61
C SER A 521 -16.74 30.76 15.16
N SER A 522 -16.97 31.88 15.85
CA SER A 522 -18.00 32.85 15.45
C SER A 522 -17.69 33.62 14.16
N ASP A 523 -16.43 33.61 13.71
CA ASP A 523 -15.96 34.30 12.50
C ASP A 523 -15.66 33.35 11.33
N SER A 524 -15.77 32.03 11.50
CA SER A 524 -15.31 31.03 10.50
C SER A 524 -15.87 31.29 9.10
N VAL A 525 -17.17 31.61 9.00
CA VAL A 525 -17.83 31.92 7.72
C VAL A 525 -17.24 33.17 7.07
N ALA A 526 -16.96 34.22 7.85
CA ALA A 526 -16.40 35.47 7.34
C ALA A 526 -14.92 35.33 6.95
N SER A 527 -14.13 34.67 7.79
CA SER A 527 -12.71 34.37 7.53
C SER A 527 -12.53 33.43 6.33
N TYR A 528 -13.42 32.46 6.15
CA TYR A 528 -13.41 31.58 4.97
C TYR A 528 -13.92 32.27 3.70
N TRP A 529 -14.99 33.07 3.77
CA TRP A 529 -15.43 33.92 2.65
C TRP A 529 -14.31 34.85 2.19
N ALA A 530 -13.62 35.53 3.11
CA ALA A 530 -12.50 36.41 2.80
C ALA A 530 -11.30 35.66 2.20
N SER A 531 -10.99 34.46 2.69
CA SER A 531 -9.96 33.59 2.11
C SER A 531 -10.32 33.15 0.69
N SER A 532 -11.60 32.89 0.42
CA SER A 532 -12.11 32.52 -0.91
C SER A 532 -11.96 33.65 -1.92
N GLN A 533 -12.15 34.91 -1.50
CA GLN A 533 -11.89 36.08 -2.36
C GLN A 533 -10.43 36.15 -2.83
N ILE A 534 -9.48 35.78 -1.97
CA ILE A 534 -8.05 35.73 -2.31
C ILE A 534 -7.78 34.59 -3.31
N VAL A 535 -8.35 33.41 -3.11
CA VAL A 535 -8.27 32.30 -4.08
C VAL A 535 -8.84 32.71 -5.45
N GLY A 536 -9.98 33.38 -5.48
CA GLY A 536 -10.59 33.90 -6.71
C GLY A 536 -9.72 34.94 -7.44
N GLN A 537 -9.06 35.83 -6.70
CA GLN A 537 -8.10 36.79 -7.24
C GLN A 537 -6.86 36.09 -7.83
N LEU A 538 -6.24 35.17 -7.09
CA LEU A 538 -5.09 34.41 -7.58
C LEU A 538 -5.45 33.58 -8.84
N ALA A 539 -6.64 32.98 -8.88
CA ALA A 539 -7.13 32.26 -10.05
C ALA A 539 -7.37 33.20 -11.26
N ALA A 540 -7.86 34.43 -11.04
CA ALA A 540 -7.99 35.44 -12.09
C ALA A 540 -6.63 35.90 -12.64
N GLU A 541 -5.65 36.11 -11.77
CA GLU A 541 -4.34 36.67 -12.12
C GLU A 541 -3.41 35.63 -12.77
N ARG A 542 -3.44 34.37 -12.30
CA ARG A 542 -2.45 33.34 -12.65
C ARG A 542 -2.97 32.19 -13.52
N ALA A 543 -4.28 32.05 -13.76
CA ALA A 543 -4.86 30.93 -14.50
C ALA A 543 -6.01 31.31 -15.47
N SER A 544 -6.28 32.59 -15.71
CA SER A 544 -7.48 33.05 -16.44
C SER A 544 -7.55 32.66 -17.93
N ASP A 545 -6.44 32.20 -18.51
CA ASP A 545 -6.39 31.60 -19.86
C ASP A 545 -6.95 30.16 -19.89
N VAL A 546 -6.78 29.38 -18.82
CA VAL A 546 -7.25 27.99 -18.72
C VAL A 546 -8.63 27.85 -18.07
N LEU A 547 -9.00 28.74 -17.14
CA LEU A 547 -10.24 28.64 -16.36
C LEU A 547 -11.52 28.43 -17.22
N PRO A 548 -11.72 29.10 -18.38
CA PRO A 548 -12.95 28.95 -19.16
C PRO A 548 -13.19 27.55 -19.78
N TYR A 549 -12.19 26.66 -19.72
CA TYR A 549 -12.18 25.40 -20.46
C TYR A 549 -12.19 24.15 -19.56
N ILE A 550 -12.26 24.31 -18.23
CA ILE A 550 -12.11 23.23 -17.23
C ILE A 550 -13.40 23.09 -16.41
N GLN A 551 -14.25 22.12 -16.76
CA GLN A 551 -15.62 21.92 -16.25
C GLN A 551 -16.23 20.61 -16.82
N THR A 552 -17.44 20.21 -16.38
CA THR A 552 -18.11 18.95 -16.81
C THR A 552 -18.06 18.71 -18.33
N ASP A 553 -18.59 19.65 -19.13
CA ASP A 553 -19.00 19.34 -20.51
C ASP A 553 -17.80 19.15 -21.43
N HIS A 554 -16.72 19.89 -21.18
CA HIS A 554 -15.44 19.69 -21.83
C HIS A 554 -14.86 18.31 -21.50
N THR A 555 -14.90 17.87 -20.24
CA THR A 555 -14.44 16.52 -19.84
C THR A 555 -15.28 15.41 -20.50
N ALA A 556 -16.60 15.59 -20.59
CA ALA A 556 -17.47 14.63 -21.27
C ALA A 556 -17.21 14.56 -22.80
N ARG A 557 -16.80 15.67 -23.43
CA ARG A 557 -16.34 15.68 -24.83
C ARG A 557 -14.97 15.02 -24.98
N ASP A 558 -14.05 15.24 -24.03
CA ASP A 558 -12.75 14.56 -24.02
C ASP A 558 -12.93 13.03 -23.93
N MET A 559 -13.86 12.56 -23.08
CA MET A 559 -14.23 11.14 -22.97
C MET A 559 -14.77 10.56 -24.29
N LEU A 560 -15.55 11.34 -25.05
CA LEU A 560 -15.98 10.96 -26.39
C LEU A 560 -14.78 10.88 -27.35
N SER A 561 -13.89 11.88 -27.38
CA SER A 561 -12.69 11.84 -28.23
C SER A 561 -11.73 10.70 -27.88
N ILE A 562 -11.62 10.29 -26.61
CA ILE A 562 -10.89 9.07 -26.21
C ILE A 562 -11.53 7.82 -26.82
N THR A 563 -12.85 7.76 -26.82
CA THR A 563 -13.64 6.64 -27.36
C THR A 563 -13.52 6.54 -28.88
N GLU A 564 -13.64 7.67 -29.57
CA GLU A 564 -13.46 7.77 -31.03
C GLU A 564 -12.03 7.39 -31.43
N ALA A 565 -11.02 7.79 -30.65
CA ALA A 565 -9.62 7.41 -30.86
C ALA A 565 -9.31 5.92 -30.55
N TYR A 566 -10.22 5.22 -29.85
CA TYR A 566 -10.24 3.76 -29.73
C TYR A 566 -11.02 3.06 -30.88
N GLY A 567 -11.48 3.82 -31.87
CA GLY A 567 -12.26 3.32 -33.00
C GLY A 567 -13.68 2.87 -32.64
N GLN A 568 -14.21 3.32 -31.49
CA GLN A 568 -15.56 2.97 -31.05
C GLN A 568 -16.54 4.11 -31.35
N GLU A 569 -17.71 3.79 -31.89
CA GLU A 569 -18.81 4.77 -32.05
C GLU A 569 -19.48 5.13 -30.71
N LYS A 570 -19.17 4.37 -29.66
CA LYS A 570 -19.89 4.36 -28.38
C LYS A 570 -18.95 4.05 -27.23
N ILE A 571 -19.23 4.66 -26.09
CA ILE A 571 -18.36 4.73 -24.92
C ILE A 571 -18.90 3.82 -23.81
N GLN A 572 -18.08 2.92 -23.24
CA GLN A 572 -18.41 2.14 -22.05
C GLN A 572 -17.66 2.70 -20.84
N TYR A 573 -18.29 2.71 -19.65
CA TYR A 573 -17.70 3.40 -18.49
C TYR A 573 -18.28 3.00 -17.15
N TRP A 574 -17.43 3.14 -16.14
CA TRP A 574 -17.79 3.10 -14.72
C TRP A 574 -17.27 4.38 -14.06
N GLY A 575 -18.20 5.25 -13.69
CA GLY A 575 -17.91 6.51 -13.01
C GLY A 575 -18.17 6.37 -11.53
N PHE A 576 -17.11 6.48 -10.73
CA PHE A 576 -17.26 6.82 -9.33
C PHE A 576 -17.55 8.33 -9.30
N SER A 577 -18.82 8.70 -9.12
CA SER A 577 -19.32 10.08 -9.16
C SER A 577 -19.05 10.86 -10.47
N TRP A 578 -19.46 10.36 -11.67
CA TRP A 578 -20.01 11.16 -12.83
C TRP A 578 -20.45 10.41 -14.14
N ASP A 579 -20.53 11.09 -15.31
CA ASP A 579 -21.57 10.99 -16.39
C ASP A 579 -20.95 11.00 -17.85
N LYS A 580 -21.40 10.45 -19.02
CA LYS A 580 -22.65 9.88 -19.64
C LYS A 580 -22.33 8.81 -20.72
N ILE A 581 -22.99 7.62 -20.79
CA ILE A 581 -22.39 6.46 -21.52
C ILE A 581 -23.35 5.41 -22.19
N GLU A 582 -22.81 4.49 -23.01
CA GLU A 582 -23.52 3.36 -23.67
C GLU A 582 -23.92 2.24 -22.70
N ARG A 583 -22.92 1.68 -21.99
CA ARG A 583 -23.07 0.68 -20.93
C ARG A 583 -22.44 1.27 -19.69
N MET A 584 -23.28 1.64 -18.73
CA MET A 584 -22.90 2.55 -17.67
C MET A 584 -23.11 1.95 -16.30
N ILE A 585 -22.11 2.16 -15.45
CA ILE A 585 -22.25 2.09 -14.00
C ILE A 585 -21.95 3.50 -13.47
N ILE A 586 -22.90 4.08 -12.74
CA ILE A 586 -22.67 5.29 -11.93
C ILE A 586 -22.71 4.84 -10.48
N ASP A 587 -21.65 5.14 -9.73
CA ASP A 587 -21.43 4.66 -8.37
C ASP A 587 -21.06 5.84 -7.48
N GLY A 588 -21.74 6.05 -6.35
CA GLY A 588 -21.78 7.34 -5.66
C GLY A 588 -22.40 8.43 -6.55
N VAL A 589 -23.74 8.50 -6.60
CA VAL A 589 -24.48 9.32 -7.58
C VAL A 589 -24.81 10.72 -7.05
N VAL A 590 -24.56 11.75 -7.86
CA VAL A 590 -24.89 13.15 -7.56
C VAL A 590 -26.23 13.55 -8.21
N ASP A 591 -27.09 14.26 -7.48
CA ASP A 591 -28.27 14.92 -8.07
C ASP A 591 -27.80 16.08 -8.97
N VAL A 592 -27.98 15.88 -10.27
CA VAL A 592 -27.46 16.78 -11.31
C VAL A 592 -28.12 18.16 -11.25
N ASN A 593 -29.38 18.26 -10.81
CA ASN A 593 -30.07 19.54 -10.66
C ASN A 593 -29.59 20.27 -9.41
N ASP A 594 -29.46 19.57 -8.28
CA ASP A 594 -28.98 20.15 -7.01
C ASP A 594 -27.50 20.59 -7.10
N TYR A 595 -26.68 19.82 -7.83
CA TYR A 595 -25.29 20.16 -8.13
C TYR A 595 -25.16 21.44 -8.99
N TYR A 596 -25.85 21.49 -10.14
CA TYR A 596 -25.75 22.63 -11.05
C TYR A 596 -26.46 23.88 -10.52
N THR A 597 -27.60 23.76 -9.82
CA THR A 597 -28.19 24.91 -9.11
C THR A 597 -27.31 25.37 -7.94
N GLY A 598 -26.48 24.48 -7.41
CA GLY A 598 -25.48 24.76 -6.37
C GLY A 598 -26.06 24.79 -4.96
N VAL A 599 -27.26 24.25 -4.78
CA VAL A 599 -28.02 24.30 -3.52
C VAL A 599 -27.57 23.19 -2.56
N ARG A 600 -27.13 22.03 -3.08
CA ARG A 600 -26.61 20.85 -2.34
C ARG A 600 -27.48 20.42 -1.14
N LYS A 601 -28.81 20.56 -1.27
CA LYS A 601 -29.80 20.19 -0.25
C LYS A 601 -29.98 18.69 -0.10
N ASN A 602 -29.78 17.91 -1.16
CA ASN A 602 -30.00 16.48 -1.13
C ASN A 602 -28.76 15.75 -0.62
N ASN A 603 -27.56 16.17 -1.04
CA ASN A 603 -26.26 15.51 -0.77
C ASN A 603 -25.95 15.14 0.69
N ILE A 604 -26.54 15.82 1.68
CA ILE A 604 -26.11 15.72 3.09
C ILE A 604 -27.12 15.02 4.01
N VAL A 605 -28.25 14.56 3.47
CA VAL A 605 -29.33 13.89 4.22
C VAL A 605 -28.86 12.57 4.83
N ASP A 606 -27.95 11.86 4.15
CA ASP A 606 -27.48 10.54 4.56
C ASP A 606 -26.18 10.58 5.39
N ALA A 607 -25.51 11.73 5.46
CA ALA A 607 -24.33 11.92 6.31
C ALA A 607 -24.66 11.80 7.82
N GLU A 608 -25.89 12.13 8.21
CA GLU A 608 -26.41 11.85 9.56
C GLU A 608 -26.59 10.33 9.77
N LYS A 609 -27.16 9.63 8.78
CA LYS A 609 -27.30 8.15 8.84
C LYS A 609 -25.94 7.46 8.97
N GLY A 610 -24.88 8.00 8.38
CA GLY A 610 -23.52 7.48 8.49
C GLY A 610 -23.02 7.44 9.95
N LEU A 611 -23.25 8.51 10.72
CA LEU A 611 -22.95 8.53 12.16
C LEU A 611 -23.81 7.50 12.92
N GLN A 612 -25.11 7.44 12.62
CA GLN A 612 -26.03 6.50 13.27
C GLN A 612 -25.71 5.03 12.96
N PHE A 613 -25.17 4.72 11.77
CA PHE A 613 -24.58 3.41 11.47
C PHE A 613 -23.33 3.14 12.32
N PHE A 614 -22.37 4.09 12.42
CA PHE A 614 -21.20 3.92 13.28
C PHE A 614 -21.56 3.69 14.75
N PHE A 615 -22.55 4.43 15.29
CA PHE A 615 -23.04 4.22 16.66
C PHE A 615 -23.71 2.84 16.81
N ARG A 616 -24.60 2.46 15.88
CA ARG A 616 -25.26 1.15 15.88
C ARG A 616 -24.24 0.01 15.85
N ASP A 617 -23.25 0.10 14.98
CA ASP A 617 -22.32 -1.00 14.71
C ASP A 617 -21.22 -1.09 15.77
N CYS A 618 -20.73 0.04 16.29
CA CYS A 618 -19.86 0.08 17.47
C CYS A 618 -20.55 -0.50 18.71
N HIS A 619 -21.83 -0.18 18.94
CA HIS A 619 -22.62 -0.81 20.00
C HIS A 619 -22.79 -2.32 19.77
N SER A 620 -23.16 -2.72 18.55
CA SER A 620 -23.42 -4.13 18.19
C SER A 620 -22.16 -5.01 18.22
N ALA A 621 -20.99 -4.42 17.99
CA ALA A 621 -19.69 -5.11 18.07
C ALA A 621 -19.25 -5.36 19.53
N GLY A 622 -19.79 -4.62 20.50
CA GLY A 622 -19.46 -4.78 21.92
C GLY A 622 -18.10 -4.21 22.33
N PRO A 623 -17.80 -4.21 23.64
CA PRO A 623 -16.59 -3.60 24.20
C PRO A 623 -15.28 -4.32 23.84
N GLU A 624 -15.35 -5.56 23.35
CA GLU A 624 -14.18 -6.32 22.90
C GLU A 624 -13.71 -5.93 21.49
N LEU A 625 -14.60 -5.35 20.67
CA LEU A 625 -14.32 -5.03 19.26
C LEU A 625 -14.44 -3.52 18.95
N CYS A 626 -15.21 -2.74 19.73
CA CYS A 626 -15.23 -1.28 19.63
C CYS A 626 -14.71 -0.61 20.90
N ALA A 627 -13.54 0.04 20.83
CA ALA A 627 -12.97 0.79 21.95
C ALA A 627 -13.84 1.99 22.41
N PHE A 628 -14.68 2.52 21.50
CA PHE A 628 -15.63 3.59 21.78
C PHE A 628 -17.03 3.09 22.18
N TYR A 629 -17.18 1.80 22.49
CA TYR A 629 -18.45 1.18 22.90
C TYR A 629 -19.11 1.89 24.09
N GLU A 630 -20.44 1.95 24.04
CA GLU A 630 -21.32 2.31 25.15
C GLU A 630 -22.57 1.43 25.13
N SER A 631 -23.33 1.47 26.24
CA SER A 631 -24.52 0.61 26.46
C SER A 631 -25.70 0.81 25.50
N SER A 632 -25.70 1.84 24.66
CA SER A 632 -26.61 2.00 23.51
C SER A 632 -26.00 2.95 22.45
N PRO A 633 -26.51 2.98 21.20
CA PRO A 633 -26.04 3.91 20.18
C PRO A 633 -26.16 5.38 20.60
N GLU A 634 -27.25 5.76 21.29
CA GLU A 634 -27.47 7.12 21.80
C GLU A 634 -26.49 7.50 22.91
N ALA A 635 -25.98 6.52 23.66
CA ALA A 635 -24.91 6.74 24.63
C ALA A 635 -23.55 6.96 23.95
N ILE A 636 -23.28 6.31 22.80
CA ILE A 636 -22.10 6.58 21.96
C ILE A 636 -22.20 7.98 21.35
N GLU A 637 -23.37 8.38 20.85
CA GLU A 637 -23.62 9.74 20.35
C GLU A 637 -23.35 10.79 21.45
N GLN A 638 -23.88 10.57 22.65
CA GLN A 638 -23.59 11.45 23.81
C GLN A 638 -22.11 11.44 24.22
N ARG A 639 -21.39 10.33 24.04
CA ARG A 639 -19.95 10.22 24.27
C ARG A 639 -19.15 11.06 23.25
N LEU A 640 -19.51 10.97 21.97
CA LEU A 640 -18.93 11.82 20.92
C LEU A 640 -19.24 13.31 21.15
N ASN A 641 -20.45 13.64 21.57
CA ASN A 641 -20.81 15.02 21.89
C ASN A 641 -19.99 15.58 23.07
N ARG A 642 -19.69 14.77 24.10
CA ARG A 642 -18.75 15.16 25.19
C ARG A 642 -17.32 15.39 24.68
N LEU A 643 -16.87 14.60 23.69
CA LEU A 643 -15.57 14.82 23.03
C LEU A 643 -15.51 16.17 22.31
N TYR A 644 -16.51 16.50 21.47
CA TYR A 644 -16.57 17.82 20.82
C TYR A 644 -16.48 18.96 21.84
N ASP A 645 -17.30 18.86 22.89
CA ASP A 645 -17.38 19.81 23.99
C ASP A 645 -16.04 19.99 24.73
N SER A 646 -15.30 18.88 24.93
CA SER A 646 -13.97 18.87 25.54
C SER A 646 -12.92 19.53 24.64
N VAL A 647 -12.84 19.10 23.39
CA VAL A 647 -11.81 19.51 22.42
C VAL A 647 -11.95 20.98 22.00
N VAL A 648 -13.17 21.53 21.96
CA VAL A 648 -13.40 22.98 21.79
C VAL A 648 -12.80 23.80 22.95
N ARG A 649 -12.80 23.27 24.17
CA ARG A 649 -12.25 23.95 25.36
C ARG A 649 -10.76 23.70 25.58
N ALA A 650 -10.26 22.54 25.17
CA ALA A 650 -8.87 22.12 25.30
C ALA A 650 -8.46 21.21 24.12
N PRO A 651 -7.99 21.77 23.00
CA PRO A 651 -7.39 21.01 21.91
C PRO A 651 -6.19 20.19 22.38
N VAL A 652 -6.08 18.95 21.89
CA VAL A 652 -5.03 18.02 22.33
C VAL A 652 -3.79 18.17 21.45
N PRO A 653 -2.61 18.52 21.99
CA PRO A 653 -1.39 18.62 21.22
C PRO A 653 -0.86 17.23 20.85
N VAL A 654 -0.47 17.03 19.60
CA VAL A 654 0.04 15.76 19.08
C VAL A 654 1.39 15.95 18.41
N ARG A 655 2.29 14.99 18.63
CA ARG A 655 3.54 14.81 17.91
C ARG A 655 3.71 13.34 17.56
N THR A 656 3.83 13.04 16.27
CA THR A 656 4.12 11.70 15.76
C THR A 656 5.63 11.56 15.47
N GLU A 657 6.02 10.46 14.83
CA GLU A 657 7.36 10.29 14.26
C GLU A 657 7.57 11.15 12.99
N ARG A 658 6.50 11.54 12.29
CA ARG A 658 6.55 12.25 10.99
C ARG A 658 6.23 13.74 11.11
N SER A 659 5.25 14.12 11.93
CA SER A 659 4.75 15.50 12.00
C SER A 659 4.21 15.87 13.39
N TYR A 660 3.58 17.04 13.50
CA TYR A 660 3.09 17.61 14.74
C TYR A 660 1.94 18.59 14.48
N GLY A 661 1.04 18.75 15.46
CA GLY A 661 -0.08 19.68 15.38
C GLY A 661 -1.04 19.52 16.55
N LEU A 662 -2.31 19.82 16.32
CA LEU A 662 -3.39 19.66 17.30
C LEU A 662 -4.41 18.65 16.79
N VAL A 663 -5.11 17.99 17.70
CA VAL A 663 -6.49 17.53 17.50
C VAL A 663 -7.39 18.57 18.16
N ASP A 664 -7.89 19.48 17.33
CA ASP A 664 -8.91 20.47 17.64
C ASP A 664 -10.28 20.03 17.09
N TYR A 665 -11.28 20.92 17.20
CA TYR A 665 -12.63 20.61 16.72
C TYR A 665 -12.68 20.37 15.21
N GLU A 666 -11.99 21.18 14.39
CA GLU A 666 -11.95 20.97 12.94
C GLU A 666 -11.29 19.63 12.58
N ARG A 667 -10.16 19.28 13.19
CA ARG A 667 -9.47 18.00 12.95
C ARG A 667 -10.31 16.79 13.38
N LEU A 668 -10.95 16.85 14.55
CA LEU A 668 -11.86 15.79 15.01
C LEU A 668 -13.02 15.61 14.04
N ARG A 669 -13.67 16.71 13.64
CA ARG A 669 -14.81 16.74 12.71
C ARG A 669 -14.44 16.24 11.31
N GLY A 670 -13.32 16.69 10.76
CA GLY A 670 -12.80 16.24 9.46
C GLY A 670 -12.38 14.76 9.46
N THR A 671 -11.81 14.26 10.55
CA THR A 671 -11.43 12.84 10.68
C THR A 671 -12.66 11.94 10.77
N LEU A 672 -13.70 12.36 11.50
CA LEU A 672 -15.00 11.68 11.52
C LEU A 672 -15.63 11.63 10.12
N PHE A 673 -15.67 12.75 9.39
CA PHE A 673 -16.21 12.79 8.03
C PHE A 673 -15.44 11.85 7.08
N ARG A 674 -14.10 11.82 7.18
CA ARG A 674 -13.26 10.89 6.43
C ARG A 674 -13.54 9.43 6.78
N GLY A 675 -13.84 9.15 8.06
CA GLY A 675 -14.25 7.82 8.52
C GLY A 675 -15.63 7.38 8.00
N LEU A 676 -16.58 8.30 7.83
CA LEU A 676 -17.87 7.99 7.18
C LEU A 676 -17.69 7.61 5.70
N TYR A 677 -16.73 8.24 5.01
CA TYR A 677 -16.46 8.02 3.59
C TYR A 677 -15.69 6.71 3.29
N SER A 678 -15.20 5.99 4.30
CA SER A 678 -14.40 4.77 4.12
C SER A 678 -14.60 3.83 5.31
N SER A 679 -15.87 3.51 5.59
CA SER A 679 -16.33 2.85 6.82
C SER A 679 -15.60 1.55 7.15
N PHE A 680 -15.62 0.59 6.23
CA PHE A 680 -15.07 -0.76 6.39
C PHE A 680 -13.59 -0.79 6.80
N ASP A 681 -12.78 0.12 6.27
CA ASP A 681 -11.34 0.17 6.55
C ASP A 681 -10.98 1.03 7.78
N THR A 682 -11.82 2.01 8.15
CA THR A 682 -11.44 3.05 9.10
C THR A 682 -12.11 2.98 10.46
N TRP A 683 -13.33 2.43 10.58
CA TRP A 683 -14.14 2.56 11.80
C TRP A 683 -13.51 1.93 13.05
N ALA A 684 -12.78 0.82 12.92
CA ALA A 684 -12.07 0.21 14.05
C ALA A 684 -10.96 1.14 14.59
N ALA A 685 -10.19 1.77 13.70
CA ALA A 685 -9.15 2.72 14.07
C ALA A 685 -9.74 4.07 14.56
N LEU A 686 -10.86 4.50 14.00
CA LEU A 686 -11.61 5.67 14.46
C LEU A 686 -12.13 5.47 15.89
N ALA A 687 -12.71 4.31 16.20
CA ALA A 687 -13.17 3.98 17.54
C ALA A 687 -12.03 4.00 18.58
N VAL A 688 -10.86 3.46 18.23
CA VAL A 688 -9.66 3.57 19.08
C VAL A 688 -9.24 5.04 19.22
N GLY A 689 -9.14 5.79 18.12
CA GLY A 689 -8.75 7.21 18.15
C GLY A 689 -9.70 8.14 18.91
N LEU A 690 -10.99 7.82 18.98
CA LEU A 690 -11.95 8.55 19.83
C LEU A 690 -11.78 8.20 21.32
N ALA A 691 -11.52 6.93 21.65
CA ALA A 691 -11.27 6.51 23.03
C ALA A 691 -9.92 7.03 23.57
N ASP A 692 -8.86 7.00 22.75
CA ASP A 692 -7.56 7.58 23.04
C ASP A 692 -7.69 9.10 23.31
N LEU A 693 -8.50 9.80 22.52
CA LEU A 693 -8.72 11.24 22.64
C LEU A 693 -9.45 11.63 23.94
N GLU A 694 -10.37 10.80 24.45
CA GLU A 694 -10.96 10.99 25.79
C GLU A 694 -9.94 10.80 26.91
N ALA A 695 -8.95 9.93 26.73
CA ALA A 695 -7.83 9.76 27.65
C ALA A 695 -6.76 10.88 27.51
N GLY A 696 -6.92 11.78 26.54
CA GLY A 696 -6.01 12.90 26.28
C GLY A 696 -4.88 12.60 25.28
N ASP A 697 -4.91 11.48 24.56
CA ASP A 697 -3.98 11.16 23.47
C ASP A 697 -4.66 11.30 22.10
N GLY A 698 -4.31 12.37 21.37
CA GLY A 698 -4.81 12.57 20.01
C GLY A 698 -4.10 11.73 18.94
N THR A 699 -3.05 10.96 19.28
CA THR A 699 -2.09 10.40 18.31
C THR A 699 -2.74 9.46 17.30
N THR A 700 -3.60 8.54 17.73
CA THR A 700 -4.28 7.61 16.79
C THR A 700 -5.20 8.35 15.82
N LEU A 701 -5.99 9.31 16.31
CA LEU A 701 -6.90 10.10 15.47
C LEU A 701 -6.13 11.05 14.54
N TYR A 702 -5.05 11.66 15.01
CA TYR A 702 -4.17 12.49 14.20
C TYR A 702 -3.52 11.67 13.07
N LYS A 703 -3.02 10.45 13.35
CA LYS A 703 -2.45 9.55 12.33
C LYS A 703 -3.45 9.18 11.20
N LEU A 704 -4.77 9.29 11.42
CA LEU A 704 -5.79 9.10 10.37
C LEU A 704 -5.94 10.28 9.40
N THR A 705 -5.50 11.49 9.77
CA THR A 705 -5.49 12.69 8.91
C THR A 705 -4.14 13.41 8.88
N GLU A 706 -3.07 12.66 9.16
CA GLU A 706 -1.69 13.11 9.10
C GLU A 706 -1.30 13.35 7.64
N THR A 707 -0.72 14.52 7.37
CA THR A 707 -0.11 14.84 6.07
C THR A 707 1.40 14.81 6.22
N GLU A 708 2.10 14.29 5.21
CA GLU A 708 3.56 14.18 5.26
C GLU A 708 4.23 15.54 5.52
N PRO A 709 5.34 15.58 6.27
CA PRO A 709 6.06 16.81 6.55
C PRO A 709 6.51 17.48 5.25
N PHE A 710 6.59 18.80 5.28
CA PHE A 710 6.97 19.56 4.11
C PHE A 710 8.49 19.49 3.89
N GLU A 711 8.91 18.81 2.82
CA GLU A 711 10.29 18.78 2.34
C GLU A 711 10.52 19.85 1.25
N CYS A 712 11.56 20.67 1.43
CA CYS A 712 12.09 21.56 0.40
C CYS A 712 12.90 20.74 -0.63
N SER A 713 12.23 20.13 -1.61
CA SER A 713 12.95 19.62 -2.78
C SER A 713 13.52 20.78 -3.60
N CYS A 714 14.74 20.59 -4.10
CA CYS A 714 15.39 21.51 -5.04
C CYS A 714 15.07 21.17 -6.51
N ASP A 715 14.33 20.08 -6.79
CA ASP A 715 13.83 19.77 -8.13
C ASP A 715 12.39 20.34 -8.28
N PRO A 716 12.18 21.36 -9.13
CA PRO A 716 10.87 21.98 -9.32
C PRO A 716 9.85 21.09 -10.08
N LEU A 717 10.27 19.93 -10.61
CA LEU A 717 9.44 19.02 -11.38
C LEU A 717 9.02 17.76 -10.61
N GLU A 718 9.64 17.47 -9.46
CA GLU A 718 9.43 16.22 -8.70
C GLU A 718 7.97 16.02 -8.26
N HIS A 719 7.21 17.10 -8.07
CA HIS A 719 5.78 17.09 -7.70
C HIS A 719 4.95 17.98 -8.65
N ALA A 720 5.24 17.93 -9.95
CA ALA A 720 4.61 18.81 -10.95
C ALA A 720 3.09 18.64 -11.10
N PHE A 721 2.46 17.65 -10.45
CA PHE A 721 1.08 17.21 -10.71
C PHE A 721 0.14 17.31 -9.50
N ASP A 722 0.56 17.96 -8.41
CA ASP A 722 -0.20 18.13 -7.15
C ASP A 722 -1.50 18.96 -7.25
N SER A 723 -1.91 19.44 -8.44
CA SER A 723 -2.98 20.43 -8.64
C SER A 723 -4.42 19.89 -8.49
N ILE A 724 -4.60 18.81 -7.74
CA ILE A 724 -5.91 18.18 -7.45
C ILE A 724 -6.86 19.18 -6.76
N GLY A 725 -6.36 19.93 -5.78
CA GLY A 725 -7.15 20.91 -5.03
C GLY A 725 -7.57 22.12 -5.88
N GLU A 726 -6.68 22.65 -6.71
CA GLU A 726 -7.03 23.71 -7.66
C GLU A 726 -8.05 23.25 -8.71
N ALA A 727 -7.96 22.00 -9.17
CA ALA A 727 -8.89 21.45 -10.14
C ALA A 727 -10.29 21.17 -9.56
N ASP A 728 -10.39 20.65 -8.32
CA ASP A 728 -11.67 20.48 -7.60
C ASP A 728 -12.45 21.80 -7.55
N ILE A 729 -11.82 22.85 -7.00
CA ILE A 729 -12.38 24.20 -6.90
C ILE A 729 -12.76 24.73 -8.29
N THR A 730 -11.88 24.58 -9.29
CA THR A 730 -12.13 25.09 -10.64
C THR A 730 -13.37 24.47 -11.27
N ILE A 731 -13.44 23.14 -11.30
CA ILE A 731 -14.55 22.40 -11.89
C ILE A 731 -15.84 22.72 -11.11
N GLY A 732 -15.81 22.59 -9.78
CA GLY A 732 -16.96 22.85 -8.92
C GLY A 732 -17.54 24.26 -9.03
N CYS A 733 -16.71 25.29 -9.17
CA CYS A 733 -17.15 26.69 -9.28
C CYS A 733 -17.55 27.09 -10.71
N ASN A 734 -16.91 26.55 -11.74
CA ASN A 734 -17.32 26.76 -13.14
C ASN A 734 -18.67 26.08 -13.44
N ASP A 735 -18.86 24.87 -12.92
CA ASP A 735 -20.10 24.13 -13.05
C ASP A 735 -21.25 24.72 -12.22
N GLY A 736 -21.00 25.21 -11.00
CA GLY A 736 -22.06 25.79 -10.16
C GLY A 736 -22.74 27.01 -10.80
N ALA A 737 -24.08 27.06 -10.81
CA ALA A 737 -24.82 28.23 -11.32
C ALA A 737 -24.72 29.42 -10.36
N VAL A 738 -24.99 29.18 -9.06
CA VAL A 738 -25.04 30.18 -7.99
C VAL A 738 -23.77 30.14 -7.15
N VAL A 739 -23.28 31.33 -6.77
CA VAL A 739 -22.17 31.59 -5.86
C VAL A 739 -22.63 32.71 -4.91
N PRO A 740 -22.37 32.62 -3.59
CA PRO A 740 -22.56 33.77 -2.71
C PRO A 740 -21.47 34.82 -2.99
N GLU A 741 -21.83 35.98 -3.55
CA GLU A 741 -20.86 37.03 -3.89
C GLU A 741 -20.52 37.89 -2.66
N SER A 742 -21.47 38.05 -1.74
CA SER A 742 -21.32 38.80 -0.48
C SER A 742 -21.24 37.93 0.78
N LEU A 743 -20.77 38.50 1.88
CA LEU A 743 -20.74 37.83 3.18
C LEU A 743 -22.17 37.50 3.70
N GLU A 744 -23.13 38.40 3.52
CA GLU A 744 -24.55 38.15 3.89
C GLU A 744 -25.11 36.93 3.15
N GLU A 745 -24.77 36.76 1.86
CA GLU A 745 -25.15 35.58 1.08
C GLU A 745 -24.42 34.32 1.54
N ALA A 746 -23.17 34.41 1.98
CA ALA A 746 -22.40 33.29 2.52
C ALA A 746 -22.95 32.82 3.88
N GLU A 747 -23.23 33.75 4.80
CA GLU A 747 -23.90 33.48 6.08
C GLU A 747 -25.30 32.86 5.86
N LYS A 748 -26.08 33.44 4.94
CA LYS A 748 -27.39 32.91 4.56
C LYS A 748 -27.30 31.52 3.92
N HIS A 749 -26.29 31.26 3.08
CA HIS A 749 -26.04 29.92 2.53
C HIS A 749 -25.72 28.93 3.66
N TYR A 750 -24.79 29.27 4.56
CA TYR A 750 -24.44 28.47 5.73
C TYR A 750 -25.67 28.06 6.57
N GLN A 751 -26.55 29.01 6.90
CA GLN A 751 -27.78 28.72 7.63
C GLN A 751 -28.74 27.80 6.84
N ASN A 752 -28.95 28.06 5.54
CA ASN A 752 -29.81 27.22 4.68
C ASN A 752 -29.34 25.75 4.60
N VAL A 753 -28.04 25.48 4.76
CA VAL A 753 -27.47 24.13 4.71
C VAL A 753 -27.49 23.48 6.11
N LEU A 754 -27.32 24.25 7.19
CA LEU A 754 -27.53 23.77 8.58
C LEU A 754 -28.98 23.38 8.89
N GLU A 755 -29.97 24.02 8.25
CA GLU A 755 -31.38 23.61 8.34
C GLU A 755 -31.64 22.19 7.81
N VAL A 756 -30.79 21.71 6.90
CA VAL A 756 -30.90 20.40 6.25
C VAL A 756 -30.14 19.33 7.03
N SER A 757 -28.89 19.61 7.42
CA SER A 757 -28.09 18.75 8.30
C SER A 757 -27.34 19.62 9.31
N ARG A 758 -27.74 19.52 10.58
CA ARG A 758 -27.07 20.21 11.68
C ARG A 758 -25.66 19.68 11.90
N SER A 759 -25.47 18.37 11.72
CA SER A 759 -24.22 17.68 11.99
C SER A 759 -23.19 17.80 10.87
N TRP A 760 -23.59 18.10 9.63
CA TRP A 760 -22.65 18.14 8.49
C TRP A 760 -22.82 19.34 7.56
N GLY A 761 -23.86 20.15 7.71
CA GLY A 761 -24.10 21.31 6.87
C GLY A 761 -23.01 22.39 6.95
N SER A 762 -22.30 22.49 8.08
CA SER A 762 -21.17 23.41 8.23
C SER A 762 -19.98 23.06 7.32
N VAL A 763 -19.68 21.77 7.16
CA VAL A 763 -18.65 21.26 6.23
C VAL A 763 -19.09 21.47 4.79
N TRP A 764 -20.36 21.22 4.48
CA TRP A 764 -20.87 21.28 3.10
C TRP A 764 -21.11 22.70 2.56
N ALA A 765 -21.49 23.64 3.42
CA ALA A 765 -21.57 25.05 3.06
C ALA A 765 -20.22 25.61 2.57
N SER A 766 -19.10 25.06 3.06
CA SER A 766 -17.76 25.45 2.62
C SER A 766 -17.57 25.26 1.11
N VAL A 767 -18.17 24.24 0.48
CA VAL A 767 -17.90 23.96 -0.95
C VAL A 767 -18.50 25.01 -1.89
N ARG A 768 -19.51 25.77 -1.45
CA ARG A 768 -20.10 26.86 -2.25
C ARG A 768 -19.63 28.25 -1.81
N ILE A 769 -19.31 28.43 -0.52
CA ILE A 769 -18.63 29.66 -0.04
C ILE A 769 -17.18 29.71 -0.56
N GLY A 770 -16.54 28.56 -0.80
CA GLY A 770 -15.23 28.45 -1.45
C GLY A 770 -15.16 29.03 -2.87
N CYS A 771 -16.32 29.23 -3.52
CA CYS A 771 -16.43 29.91 -4.81
C CYS A 771 -16.63 31.44 -4.67
N SER A 772 -16.76 32.00 -3.47
CA SER A 772 -16.95 33.44 -3.28
C SER A 772 -15.75 34.23 -3.81
N GLY A 773 -15.99 35.09 -4.80
CA GLY A 773 -14.94 35.82 -5.52
C GLY A 773 -14.37 35.10 -6.74
N TRP A 774 -14.85 33.91 -7.08
CA TRP A 774 -14.40 33.15 -8.25
C TRP A 774 -14.61 33.92 -9.57
N PRO A 775 -13.67 33.85 -10.53
CA PRO A 775 -13.79 34.58 -11.80
C PRO A 775 -15.05 34.24 -12.58
N LYS A 776 -15.69 35.26 -13.18
CA LYS A 776 -16.93 35.11 -13.95
C LYS A 776 -16.65 34.55 -15.35
N VAL A 777 -16.32 33.25 -15.40
CA VAL A 777 -16.14 32.49 -16.65
C VAL A 777 -17.43 32.43 -17.48
N PRO A 778 -17.35 32.40 -18.83
CA PRO A 778 -18.53 32.23 -19.68
C PRO A 778 -19.22 30.88 -19.45
N LYS A 779 -20.47 30.87 -19.00
CA LYS A 779 -21.26 29.62 -18.81
C LYS A 779 -21.94 29.15 -20.11
N THR A 780 -21.24 29.26 -21.24
CA THR A 780 -21.71 29.05 -22.63
C THR A 780 -21.89 27.58 -23.04
N PHE A 781 -22.25 26.72 -22.10
CA PHE A 781 -22.05 25.28 -22.18
C PHE A 781 -23.31 24.49 -21.79
N PHE A 782 -23.26 23.16 -21.87
CA PHE A 782 -24.45 22.33 -21.64
C PHE A 782 -24.98 22.47 -20.20
N ARG A 783 -26.22 22.95 -20.05
CA ARG A 783 -26.90 23.16 -18.75
C ARG A 783 -28.15 22.28 -18.57
N GLY A 784 -28.20 21.16 -19.29
CA GLY A 784 -29.30 20.20 -19.20
C GLY A 784 -30.48 20.47 -20.16
N PRO A 785 -31.60 19.75 -19.97
CA PRO A 785 -31.80 18.73 -18.95
C PRO A 785 -30.89 17.51 -19.16
N VAL A 786 -30.40 16.92 -18.07
CA VAL A 786 -29.60 15.69 -18.09
C VAL A 786 -30.54 14.51 -17.95
N MET A 787 -31.10 14.07 -19.09
CA MET A 787 -32.10 13.01 -19.20
C MET A 787 -32.13 12.46 -20.63
N GLY A 788 -32.71 11.28 -20.83
CA GLY A 788 -33.03 10.78 -22.17
C GLY A 788 -32.98 9.26 -22.32
N ASN A 789 -33.24 8.79 -23.54
CA ASN A 789 -33.12 7.37 -23.89
C ASN A 789 -31.65 7.04 -24.22
N THR A 790 -31.09 6.05 -23.56
CA THR A 790 -29.73 5.53 -23.75
C THR A 790 -29.72 4.29 -24.66
N SER A 791 -28.56 3.87 -25.18
CA SER A 791 -28.48 2.64 -26.01
C SER A 791 -28.84 1.38 -25.22
N HIS A 792 -28.49 1.36 -23.93
CA HIS A 792 -28.87 0.32 -22.97
C HIS A 792 -29.31 0.96 -21.64
N PRO A 793 -30.10 0.27 -20.81
CA PRO A 793 -30.32 0.63 -19.41
C PRO A 793 -29.04 0.99 -18.67
N LEU A 794 -29.09 2.05 -17.86
CA LEU A 794 -28.03 2.39 -16.91
C LEU A 794 -28.16 1.55 -15.64
N LEU A 795 -27.03 1.09 -15.09
CA LEU A 795 -26.95 0.63 -13.70
C LEU A 795 -26.54 1.81 -12.83
N VAL A 796 -27.34 2.10 -11.81
CA VAL A 796 -27.14 3.22 -10.89
C VAL A 796 -26.95 2.65 -9.49
N ILE A 797 -25.78 2.83 -8.88
CA ILE A 797 -25.43 2.29 -7.56
C ILE A 797 -25.55 3.42 -6.52
N GLY A 798 -26.02 3.10 -5.32
CA GLY A 798 -26.08 4.05 -4.22
C GLY A 798 -26.17 3.37 -2.85
N ASN A 799 -25.48 3.95 -1.88
CA ASN A 799 -25.28 3.31 -0.58
C ASN A 799 -26.28 3.90 0.44
N THR A 800 -26.81 3.07 1.33
CA THR A 800 -27.95 3.38 2.22
C THR A 800 -27.69 4.55 3.18
N ALA A 801 -26.41 4.81 3.47
CA ALA A 801 -25.93 5.91 4.28
C ALA A 801 -24.63 6.52 3.71
N ASP A 802 -24.64 6.90 2.43
CA ASP A 802 -23.55 7.64 1.78
C ASP A 802 -23.46 9.10 2.30
N PRO A 803 -22.33 9.56 2.88
CA PRO A 803 -22.19 10.92 3.41
C PRO A 803 -21.95 12.03 2.36
N VAL A 804 -21.92 11.68 1.06
CA VAL A 804 -21.57 12.57 -0.07
C VAL A 804 -22.58 12.46 -1.21
N THR A 805 -23.03 11.26 -1.54
CA THR A 805 -23.82 10.91 -2.73
C THR A 805 -25.01 9.99 -2.41
N PRO A 806 -26.00 10.51 -1.65
CA PRO A 806 -27.07 9.75 -1.01
C PRO A 806 -27.95 8.95 -1.97
N LEU A 807 -28.56 7.89 -1.46
CA LEU A 807 -29.37 6.94 -2.23
C LEU A 807 -30.56 7.60 -2.99
N GLU A 808 -31.10 8.72 -2.50
CA GLU A 808 -32.16 9.45 -3.23
C GLU A 808 -31.64 10.18 -4.49
N ALA A 809 -30.35 10.52 -4.57
CA ALA A 809 -29.75 11.02 -5.80
C ALA A 809 -29.66 9.91 -6.86
N ALA A 810 -29.26 8.69 -6.48
CA ALA A 810 -29.30 7.50 -7.34
C ALA A 810 -30.71 7.22 -7.88
N LYS A 811 -31.73 7.27 -7.01
CA LYS A 811 -33.14 7.13 -7.41
C LYS A 811 -33.63 8.26 -8.31
N THR A 812 -33.21 9.50 -8.06
CA THR A 812 -33.58 10.68 -8.87
C THR A 812 -32.97 10.62 -10.27
N VAL A 813 -31.71 10.19 -10.40
CA VAL A 813 -31.07 9.96 -11.70
C VAL A 813 -31.76 8.80 -12.44
N SER A 814 -32.07 7.69 -11.77
CA SER A 814 -32.77 6.58 -12.42
C SER A 814 -34.15 6.97 -12.98
N GLN A 815 -34.89 7.86 -12.30
CA GLN A 815 -36.19 8.36 -12.79
C GLN A 815 -36.12 9.11 -14.13
N VAL A 816 -34.98 9.71 -14.49
CA VAL A 816 -34.82 10.51 -15.73
C VAL A 816 -34.15 9.74 -16.89
N PHE A 817 -33.74 8.50 -16.67
CA PHE A 817 -33.18 7.60 -17.68
C PHE A 817 -34.04 6.33 -17.82
N PRO A 818 -34.98 6.28 -18.80
CA PRO A 818 -35.95 5.20 -18.93
C PRO A 818 -35.33 3.80 -19.05
N GLY A 819 -35.84 2.88 -18.22
CA GLY A 819 -35.37 1.49 -18.19
C GLY A 819 -34.13 1.24 -17.33
N SER A 820 -33.49 2.28 -16.78
CA SER A 820 -32.42 2.14 -15.78
C SER A 820 -32.89 1.43 -14.51
N VAL A 821 -31.93 0.93 -13.72
CA VAL A 821 -32.19 0.24 -12.44
C VAL A 821 -31.24 0.75 -11.35
N VAL A 822 -31.76 0.82 -10.12
CA VAL A 822 -30.96 1.16 -8.93
C VAL A 822 -30.53 -0.12 -8.21
N LEU A 823 -29.22 -0.28 -7.99
CA LEU A 823 -28.64 -1.24 -7.06
C LEU A 823 -28.35 -0.51 -5.75
N GLN A 824 -29.17 -0.77 -4.73
CA GLN A 824 -28.92 -0.28 -3.37
C GLN A 824 -27.86 -1.16 -2.69
N GLN A 825 -26.84 -0.55 -2.10
CA GLN A 825 -25.93 -1.21 -1.17
C GLN A 825 -26.34 -0.89 0.28
N ASP A 826 -26.45 -1.91 1.12
CA ASP A 826 -26.85 -1.77 2.53
C ASP A 826 -25.65 -1.43 3.45
N SER A 827 -24.86 -0.42 3.05
CA SER A 827 -23.71 0.13 3.79
C SER A 827 -23.89 1.62 4.13
N ALA A 828 -23.06 2.10 5.06
CA ALA A 828 -22.70 3.52 5.16
C ALA A 828 -21.30 3.71 4.59
N GLY A 829 -21.11 4.75 3.78
CA GLY A 829 -20.02 4.77 2.79
C GLY A 829 -20.22 3.74 1.69
#